data_AF-A0A9N9W9I1-F1
#
_entry.id   AF-A0A9N9W9I1-F1
#
_cell.length_a   1.000
_cell.length_b   1.000
_cell.length_c   1.000
_cell.angle_alpha   90.00
_cell.angle_beta   90.00
_cell.angle_gamma   90.00
#
_symmetry.space_group_name_H-M   'P 1'
#
loop_
_entity.id
_entity.type
_entity.pdbx_description
1 polymer ?
#
loop_
_entity_poly.entity_id
_entity_poly.type
_entity_poly.pdbx_seq_one_letter_code
_entity_poly.pdbx_strand_id
1 'polypeptide(L)'
;MTDTKPKLQENPRSALESYITALQSESKITRKEALLNINKEIFDNPDIENCDLTIVFPEIYAYVLKSFSDASEACRNVSAMIISNFIDHLPLNDYYLTYIMPVIVRRIGCPEIIEESEEIRLVLIELVHKIIEKYKTTHLLSSFINDFTSILSKTSADPFPKVKLEACECIILVTKVLQRDFHFQSESYVKPVLSNFCHQHFRVRVAAIKAIGAIVLAGNVKCFELSITPMAEKLFDENTQVRLQVTLEVGNWMLNYRDRYSFWHRMIPLLLTSLSDLMADIRETAIRLWDDIGLQFMDENEEDLKKRTDFLKDVPSHYPDVKRPNLGCRYLVQTNIGKIVPAIGREMEGWHADARLRSSQLLCWLILCAEEGSTQHANTIVRTLHRGASDEDPRVALEIKRASELFGYFIPPATWWPLLEAEVDSWGALLVIANIIKGSQPELIKEKVLKELTKELADPDRCRVRKPKYQTNLLHVAEALIDLCKEECLPVAEELFIINFTVYAMPVDDNLQFMAISNLDKLRHVENCGRSLTSLYEKHIRRVLADITSDALTWTLLSPDRCLFECVLMHSGSAMGGQLHLIAPLLKECLATPKVDPEVKLKIFTTLSTVLLKRQTNFCKCDTDKLEAFLKIVIEDVIMPNLVWSAGRISEAIRTAAVACLCSALQESPQNNDILNVETGGDGDKNEKEVNLFPTKESLEPFIDKMVPLLVGLADDNSTLTRQHTLRAICYLSNLAKKRSCFTAEVLHKIYFVVVKRLDDSSDKVRSYAVQTLCTLFMNRPDPYDTVVYGPHVDALYSAMLIHLDDTEESFRKEVLDALLKLCDVDPKLILKKVQANIHLFRNKAAYERLSSHAEKLVKE
;
A
#
# COMPACT_ATOMS: atom_id res chain seq x y z
N MET A 1 45.31 5.88 91.55
CA MET A 1 45.71 7.13 90.87
C MET A 1 44.76 7.27 89.70
N THR A 2 43.94 8.32 89.72
CA THR A 2 42.97 8.63 88.67
C THR A 2 43.72 9.22 87.49
N ASP A 3 44.02 8.41 86.48
CA ASP A 3 44.53 8.89 85.20
C ASP A 3 43.46 9.74 84.55
N THR A 4 43.59 11.06 84.67
CA THR A 4 42.84 12.02 83.88
C THR A 4 43.22 11.81 82.41
N LYS A 5 42.29 11.23 81.64
CA LYS A 5 42.42 11.05 80.18
C LYS A 5 42.77 12.43 79.57
N PRO A 6 43.90 12.57 78.84
CA PRO A 6 44.31 13.83 78.28
C PRO A 6 43.27 14.35 77.27
N LYS A 7 43.08 15.67 77.22
CA LYS A 7 42.12 16.27 76.28
C LYS A 7 42.58 16.05 74.84
N LEU A 8 41.64 15.74 73.94
CA LEU A 8 41.90 15.46 72.53
C LEU A 8 42.72 16.57 71.85
N GLN A 9 42.49 17.83 72.22
CA GLN A 9 43.15 19.01 71.65
C GLN A 9 44.59 19.22 72.15
N GLU A 10 44.98 18.64 73.29
CA GLU A 10 46.31 18.81 73.89
C GLU A 10 47.28 17.70 73.44
N ASN A 11 46.79 16.46 73.34
CA ASN A 11 47.58 15.33 72.84
C ASN A 11 46.66 14.26 72.22
N PRO A 12 46.27 14.44 70.93
CA PRO A 12 45.30 13.58 70.25
C PRO A 12 45.67 12.09 70.30
N ARG A 13 46.96 11.80 70.15
CA ARG A 13 47.47 10.42 70.16
C ARG A 13 47.25 9.74 71.50
N SER A 14 47.62 10.38 72.59
CA SER A 14 47.42 9.83 73.94
C SER A 14 45.94 9.69 74.32
N ALA A 15 45.10 10.63 73.88
CA ALA A 15 43.65 10.61 74.13
C ALA A 15 42.95 9.42 73.44
N LEU A 16 43.47 8.99 72.29
CA LEU A 16 42.94 7.90 71.48
C LEU A 16 43.72 6.58 71.65
N GLU A 17 44.80 6.55 72.43
CA GLU A 17 45.76 5.45 72.49
C GLU A 17 45.11 4.11 72.84
N SER A 18 44.21 4.10 73.83
CA SER A 18 43.49 2.87 74.22
C SER A 18 42.68 2.27 73.07
N TYR A 19 42.08 3.13 72.23
CA TYR A 19 41.32 2.68 71.07
C TYR A 19 42.24 2.27 69.92
N ILE A 20 43.34 3.01 69.69
CA ILE A 20 44.36 2.67 68.68
C ILE A 20 44.94 1.28 68.96
N THR A 21 45.29 0.97 70.21
CA THR A 21 45.78 -0.36 70.59
C THR A 21 44.73 -1.44 70.34
N ALA A 22 43.45 -1.15 70.64
CA ALA A 22 42.36 -2.09 70.43
C ALA A 22 42.12 -2.43 68.93
N LEU A 23 42.54 -1.57 67.99
CA LEU A 23 42.52 -1.86 66.55
C LEU A 23 43.45 -3.00 66.14
N GLN A 24 44.44 -3.39 66.95
CA GLN A 24 45.29 -4.57 66.68
C GLN A 24 44.75 -5.87 67.28
N SER A 25 43.57 -5.85 67.92
CA SER A 25 42.95 -7.05 68.50
C SER A 25 42.59 -8.10 67.45
N GLU A 26 42.72 -9.38 67.76
CA GLU A 26 42.24 -10.47 66.91
C GLU A 26 40.70 -10.48 66.78
N SER A 27 39.99 -9.96 67.78
CA SER A 27 38.52 -9.89 67.81
C SER A 27 37.99 -8.79 66.88
N LYS A 28 37.22 -9.20 65.86
CA LYS A 28 36.53 -8.26 64.95
C LYS A 28 35.56 -7.31 65.67
N ILE A 29 34.93 -7.77 66.76
CA ILE A 29 33.98 -6.96 67.54
C ILE A 29 34.73 -5.83 68.24
N THR A 30 35.86 -6.18 68.88
CA THR A 30 36.70 -5.22 69.61
C THR A 30 37.30 -4.18 68.67
N ARG A 31 37.76 -4.58 67.47
CA ARG A 31 38.24 -3.63 66.45
C ARG A 31 37.13 -2.69 65.97
N LYS A 32 35.93 -3.21 65.72
CA LYS A 32 34.77 -2.39 65.30
C LYS A 32 34.37 -1.40 66.38
N GLU A 33 34.25 -1.83 67.63
CA GLU A 33 33.92 -0.96 68.76
C GLU A 33 35.00 0.11 68.97
N ALA A 34 36.28 -0.23 68.80
CA ALA A 34 37.35 0.75 68.84
C ALA A 34 37.20 1.83 67.77
N LEU A 35 36.87 1.46 66.52
CA LEU A 35 36.58 2.44 65.46
C LEU A 35 35.37 3.32 65.79
N LEU A 36 34.29 2.74 66.31
CA LEU A 36 33.09 3.50 66.71
C LEU A 36 33.40 4.47 67.85
N ASN A 37 34.20 4.06 68.83
CA ASN A 37 34.65 4.92 69.92
C ASN A 37 35.58 6.03 69.43
N ILE A 38 36.47 5.76 68.47
CA ILE A 38 37.28 6.78 67.81
C ILE A 38 36.37 7.81 67.13
N ASN A 39 35.37 7.36 66.35
CA ASN A 39 34.42 8.27 65.71
C ASN A 39 33.69 9.14 66.74
N LYS A 40 33.18 8.50 67.80
CA LYS A 40 32.41 9.17 68.84
C LYS A 40 33.23 10.20 69.60
N GLU A 41 34.48 9.89 69.93
CA GLU A 41 35.38 10.79 70.64
C GLU A 41 35.78 12.00 69.77
N ILE A 42 35.93 11.82 68.45
CA ILE A 42 36.37 12.90 67.56
C ILE A 42 35.21 13.80 67.11
N PHE A 43 34.04 13.23 66.80
CA PHE A 43 32.95 13.94 66.12
C PHE A 43 31.67 14.09 66.95
N ASP A 44 31.39 13.16 67.87
CA ASP A 44 30.12 13.14 68.61
C ASP A 44 30.26 13.67 70.05
N ASN A 45 31.47 14.01 70.48
CA ASN A 45 31.73 14.48 71.85
C ASN A 45 31.44 15.99 71.97
N PRO A 46 30.42 16.40 72.75
CA PRO A 46 30.03 17.81 72.90
C PRO A 46 31.11 18.67 73.56
N ASP A 47 32.00 18.07 74.36
CA ASP A 47 33.06 18.77 75.10
C ASP A 47 34.22 19.25 74.18
N ILE A 48 34.09 19.02 72.87
CA ILE A 48 35.15 19.13 71.85
C ILE A 48 34.74 20.11 70.72
N GLU A 49 33.66 20.89 70.90
CA GLU A 49 33.04 21.79 69.91
C GLU A 49 33.98 22.77 69.16
N ASN A 50 35.23 22.96 69.60
CA ASN A 50 36.26 23.79 68.96
C ASN A 50 37.62 23.08 68.76
N CYS A 51 37.65 21.76 68.66
CA CYS A 51 38.88 21.02 68.42
C CYS A 51 39.36 21.18 66.97
N ASP A 52 40.61 21.61 66.82
CA ASP A 52 41.24 21.72 65.51
C ASP A 52 41.54 20.32 64.96
N LEU A 53 40.72 19.87 64.01
CA LEU A 53 40.90 18.55 63.41
C LEU A 53 42.20 18.44 62.58
N THR A 54 42.85 19.55 62.24
CA THR A 54 44.12 19.54 61.50
C THR A 54 45.28 18.96 62.32
N ILE A 55 45.22 19.06 63.65
CA ILE A 55 46.20 18.42 64.55
C ILE A 55 45.82 16.99 64.91
N VAL A 56 44.53 16.64 64.85
CA VAL A 56 44.03 15.29 65.17
C VAL A 56 44.29 14.33 64.01
N PHE A 57 44.01 14.76 62.78
CA PHE A 57 44.12 13.90 61.60
C PHE A 57 45.50 13.23 61.47
N PRO A 58 46.66 13.94 61.51
CA PRO A 58 47.99 13.36 61.37
C PRO A 58 48.31 12.24 62.38
N GLU A 59 47.73 12.30 63.59
CA GLU A 59 47.98 11.33 64.64
C GLU A 59 47.16 10.03 64.48
N ILE A 60 46.02 10.09 63.78
CA ILE A 60 45.06 8.97 63.73
C ILE A 60 44.85 8.37 62.33
N TYR A 61 45.05 9.14 61.26
CA TYR A 61 44.65 8.74 59.90
C TYR A 61 45.25 7.40 59.47
N ALA A 62 46.53 7.15 59.77
CA ALA A 62 47.22 5.93 59.36
C ALA A 62 46.58 4.67 59.97
N TYR A 63 46.08 4.76 61.20
CA TYR A 63 45.41 3.65 61.87
C TYR A 63 44.03 3.38 61.28
N VAL A 64 43.27 4.43 61.00
CA VAL A 64 41.94 4.32 60.37
C VAL A 64 42.06 3.80 58.94
N LEU A 65 43.00 4.32 58.15
CA LEU A 65 43.24 3.89 56.78
C LEU A 65 43.73 2.44 56.70
N LYS A 66 44.51 1.96 57.69
CA LYS A 66 44.88 0.53 57.77
C LYS A 66 43.63 -0.37 57.88
N SER A 67 42.58 0.09 58.57
CA SER A 67 41.32 -0.64 58.73
C SER A 67 40.48 -0.74 57.44
N PHE A 68 40.80 0.00 56.37
CA PHE A 68 40.18 -0.21 55.05
C PHE A 68 40.52 -1.58 54.45
N SER A 69 41.60 -2.22 54.93
CA SER A 69 41.99 -3.58 54.56
C SER A 69 41.69 -4.62 55.66
N ASP A 70 40.85 -4.27 56.65
CA ASP A 70 40.43 -5.22 57.68
C ASP A 70 39.64 -6.38 57.06
N ALA A 71 39.80 -7.59 57.60
CA ALA A 71 39.03 -8.76 57.17
C ALA A 71 37.52 -8.57 57.40
N SER A 72 37.13 -7.81 58.43
CA SER A 72 35.72 -7.53 58.73
C SER A 72 35.17 -6.37 57.92
N GLU A 73 34.14 -6.64 57.13
CA GLU A 73 33.36 -5.64 56.40
C GLU A 73 32.85 -4.51 57.30
N ALA A 74 32.36 -4.84 58.50
CA ALA A 74 31.88 -3.84 59.45
C ALA A 74 32.99 -2.87 59.90
N CYS A 75 34.22 -3.34 60.07
CA CYS A 75 35.37 -2.47 60.37
C CYS A 75 35.70 -1.56 59.18
N ARG A 76 35.72 -2.12 57.95
CA ARG A 76 35.94 -1.34 56.72
C ARG A 76 34.90 -0.22 56.57
N ASN A 77 33.63 -0.54 56.80
CA ASN A 77 32.54 0.43 56.75
C ASN A 77 32.72 1.59 57.75
N VAL A 78 32.97 1.26 59.02
CA VAL A 78 33.17 2.30 60.06
C VAL A 78 34.43 3.12 59.76
N SER A 79 35.50 2.51 59.24
CA SER A 79 36.70 3.26 58.85
C SER A 79 36.43 4.24 57.71
N ALA A 80 35.64 3.86 56.71
CA ALA A 80 35.24 4.76 55.63
C ALA A 80 34.35 5.91 56.15
N MET A 81 33.44 5.62 57.09
CA MET A 81 32.63 6.64 57.76
C MET A 81 33.49 7.67 58.51
N ILE A 82 34.51 7.23 59.26
CA ILE A 82 35.43 8.14 59.97
C ILE A 82 36.16 9.06 58.98
N ILE A 83 36.69 8.51 57.89
CA ILE A 83 37.37 9.32 56.86
C ILE A 83 36.37 10.27 56.18
N SER A 84 35.14 9.84 55.93
CA SER A 84 34.06 10.70 55.42
C SER A 84 33.79 11.89 56.35
N ASN A 85 33.72 11.67 57.67
CA ASN A 85 33.53 12.73 58.67
C ASN A 85 34.73 13.68 58.72
N PHE A 86 35.96 13.17 58.63
CA PHE A 86 37.15 14.03 58.48
C PHE A 86 37.08 14.86 57.21
N ILE A 87 36.70 14.24 56.10
CA ILE A 87 36.49 14.95 54.84
C ILE A 87 35.41 15.99 54.99
N ASP A 88 34.37 15.87 55.80
CA ASP A 88 33.39 16.97 55.97
C ASP A 88 33.97 18.17 56.74
N HIS A 89 34.73 17.92 57.81
CA HIS A 89 35.10 18.95 58.79
C HIS A 89 36.51 19.56 58.61
N LEU A 90 37.44 18.88 57.93
CA LEU A 90 38.80 19.41 57.72
C LEU A 90 38.82 20.62 56.76
N PRO A 91 39.75 21.58 56.90
CA PRO A 91 39.94 22.61 55.87
C PRO A 91 40.41 22.00 54.54
N LEU A 92 40.30 22.75 53.44
CA LEU A 92 40.75 22.29 52.13
C LEU A 92 42.29 22.24 52.07
N ASN A 93 42.86 21.04 51.94
CA ASN A 93 44.30 20.82 51.80
C ASN A 93 44.59 19.47 51.11
N ASP A 94 45.50 19.45 50.13
CA ASP A 94 45.88 18.24 49.39
C ASP A 94 46.70 17.23 50.22
N TYR A 95 47.28 17.68 51.34
CA TYR A 95 47.95 16.83 52.32
C TYR A 95 47.07 15.64 52.74
N TYR A 96 45.78 15.86 53.02
CA TYR A 96 44.87 14.79 53.45
C TYR A 96 44.64 13.77 52.33
N LEU A 97 44.45 14.27 51.10
CA LEU A 97 44.18 13.44 49.92
C LEU A 97 45.37 12.57 49.54
N THR A 98 46.59 13.05 49.80
CA THR A 98 47.86 12.33 49.56
C THR A 98 47.90 10.99 50.30
N TYR A 99 47.23 10.88 51.45
CA TYR A 99 47.14 9.62 52.21
C TYR A 99 45.86 8.84 51.93
N ILE A 100 44.73 9.54 51.72
CA ILE A 100 43.43 8.89 51.52
C ILE A 100 43.33 8.24 50.13
N MET A 101 43.69 8.96 49.07
CA MET A 101 43.49 8.51 47.68
C MET A 101 44.21 7.19 47.36
N PRO A 102 45.50 6.98 47.72
CA PRO A 102 46.18 5.72 47.44
C PRO A 102 45.50 4.49 48.07
N VAL A 103 44.88 4.67 49.24
CA VAL A 103 44.16 3.59 49.93
C VAL A 103 42.88 3.22 49.19
N ILE A 104 42.14 4.22 48.71
CA ILE A 104 40.94 3.99 47.90
C ILE A 104 41.32 3.35 46.55
N VAL A 105 42.36 3.86 45.87
CA VAL A 105 42.88 3.27 44.62
C VAL A 105 43.23 1.80 44.83
N ARG A 106 43.91 1.47 45.92
CA ARG A 106 44.26 0.07 46.22
C ARG A 106 43.03 -0.82 46.40
N ARG A 107 41.93 -0.30 46.95
CA ARG A 107 40.70 -1.10 47.17
C ARG A 107 39.86 -1.26 45.90
N ILE A 108 39.64 -0.18 45.14
CA ILE A 108 38.65 -0.13 44.04
C ILE A 108 39.18 0.41 42.70
N GLY A 109 40.44 0.83 42.62
CA GLY A 109 41.07 1.33 41.38
C GLY A 109 42.11 0.38 40.76
N CYS A 110 42.54 -0.67 41.46
CA CYS A 110 43.48 -1.64 40.89
C CYS A 110 42.92 -2.39 39.66
N PRO A 111 43.77 -3.01 38.82
CA PRO A 111 43.34 -3.79 37.66
C PRO A 111 42.26 -4.82 38.00
N GLU A 112 42.43 -5.50 39.14
CA GLU A 112 41.44 -6.34 39.81
C GLU A 112 40.96 -5.62 41.08
N ILE A 113 39.65 -5.59 41.29
CA ILE A 113 39.04 -4.95 42.45
C ILE A 113 39.27 -5.82 43.68
N ILE A 114 39.93 -5.27 44.70
CA ILE A 114 40.29 -5.98 45.93
C ILE A 114 39.14 -6.00 46.94
N GLU A 115 38.27 -4.99 46.94
CA GLU A 115 37.09 -4.97 47.81
C GLU A 115 35.99 -5.92 47.30
N GLU A 116 35.77 -7.00 48.02
CA GLU A 116 34.77 -8.03 47.69
C GLU A 116 33.33 -7.60 47.97
N SER A 117 33.08 -6.78 49.00
CA SER A 117 31.72 -6.35 49.36
C SER A 117 31.23 -5.23 48.43
N GLU A 118 30.13 -5.48 47.73
CA GLU A 118 29.50 -4.50 46.85
C GLU A 118 29.00 -3.24 47.59
N GLU A 119 28.53 -3.40 48.82
CA GLU A 119 28.09 -2.29 49.67
C GLU A 119 29.28 -1.44 50.13
N ILE A 120 30.44 -2.05 50.43
CA ILE A 120 31.65 -1.27 50.74
C ILE A 120 32.21 -0.60 49.50
N ARG A 121 32.17 -1.25 48.32
CA ARG A 121 32.54 -0.57 47.07
C ARG A 121 31.69 0.66 46.82
N LEU A 122 30.39 0.59 47.10
CA LEU A 122 29.48 1.74 47.05
C LEU A 122 29.91 2.84 48.02
N VAL A 123 30.12 2.52 49.30
CA VAL A 123 30.59 3.49 50.31
C VAL A 123 31.90 4.17 49.91
N LEU A 124 32.82 3.43 49.29
CA LEU A 124 34.10 3.98 48.83
C LEU A 124 33.96 4.91 47.63
N ILE A 125 33.07 4.62 46.67
CA ILE A 125 32.82 5.54 45.54
C ILE A 125 32.02 6.77 46.00
N GLU A 126 31.11 6.63 46.96
CA GLU A 126 30.42 7.77 47.61
C GLU A 126 31.41 8.66 48.36
N LEU A 127 32.43 8.07 49.01
CA LEU A 127 33.52 8.83 49.61
C LEU A 127 34.34 9.61 48.56
N VAL A 128 34.60 9.00 47.40
CA VAL A 128 35.25 9.68 46.27
C VAL A 128 34.38 10.84 45.76
N HIS A 129 33.07 10.64 45.62
CA HIS A 129 32.13 11.71 45.25
C HIS A 129 32.22 12.87 46.25
N LYS A 130 32.15 12.58 47.55
CA LYS A 130 32.24 13.59 48.60
C LYS A 130 33.56 14.38 48.54
N ILE A 131 34.68 13.70 48.27
CA ILE A 131 35.98 14.37 48.06
C ILE A 131 35.91 15.32 46.86
N ILE A 132 35.36 14.89 45.72
CA ILE A 132 35.26 15.76 44.53
C ILE A 132 34.37 16.97 44.83
N GLU A 133 33.21 16.77 45.46
CA GLU A 133 32.27 17.84 45.82
C GLU A 133 32.89 18.86 46.78
N LYS A 134 33.60 18.39 47.80
CA LYS A 134 34.25 19.29 48.77
C LYS A 134 35.31 20.16 48.12
N TYR A 135 36.12 19.59 47.23
CA TYR A 135 37.28 20.27 46.65
C TYR A 135 36.99 20.97 45.31
N LYS A 136 35.74 20.96 44.84
CA LYS A 136 35.33 21.40 43.49
C LYS A 136 35.71 22.83 43.10
N THR A 137 35.92 23.72 44.08
CA THR A 137 36.28 25.13 43.84
C THR A 137 37.79 25.39 43.87
N THR A 138 38.61 24.34 43.97
CA THR A 138 40.07 24.45 44.13
C THR A 138 40.81 23.67 43.04
N HIS A 139 42.09 24.00 42.84
CA HIS A 139 42.98 23.26 41.94
C HIS A 139 43.65 22.05 42.62
N LEU A 140 43.33 21.76 43.89
CA LEU A 140 44.00 20.76 44.71
C LEU A 140 43.76 19.32 44.22
N LEU A 141 42.72 19.08 43.44
CA LEU A 141 42.41 17.76 42.87
C LEU A 141 43.26 17.41 41.64
N SER A 142 43.90 18.37 40.99
CA SER A 142 44.62 18.16 39.71
C SER A 142 45.71 17.09 39.81
N SER A 143 46.45 17.04 40.93
CA SER A 143 47.50 16.05 41.17
C SER A 143 46.99 14.61 41.29
N PHE A 144 45.69 14.43 41.52
CA PHE A 144 45.05 13.13 41.75
C PHE A 144 44.25 12.62 40.54
N ILE A 145 44.36 13.26 39.37
CA ILE A 145 43.61 12.87 38.17
C ILE A 145 43.84 11.40 37.76
N ASN A 146 45.06 10.88 37.95
CA ASN A 146 45.37 9.48 37.65
C ASN A 146 44.67 8.52 38.63
N ASP A 147 44.57 8.91 39.91
CA ASP A 147 43.87 8.13 40.92
C ASP A 147 42.36 8.09 40.63
N PHE A 148 41.76 9.24 40.32
CA PHE A 148 40.36 9.31 39.87
C PHE A 148 40.14 8.48 38.61
N THR A 149 41.02 8.59 37.62
CA THR A 149 40.91 7.82 36.37
C THR A 149 40.95 6.32 36.63
N SER A 150 41.85 5.88 37.51
CA SER A 150 41.98 4.48 37.92
C SER A 150 40.70 3.98 38.62
N ILE A 151 40.21 4.71 39.61
CA ILE A 151 39.01 4.35 40.38
C ILE A 151 37.76 4.35 39.49
N LEU A 152 37.51 5.44 38.77
CA LEU A 152 36.27 5.66 38.02
C LEU A 152 36.17 4.79 36.77
N SER A 153 37.28 4.52 36.09
CA SER A 153 37.29 3.58 34.95
C SER A 153 36.99 2.14 35.38
N LYS A 154 37.33 1.77 36.62
CA LYS A 154 37.04 0.43 37.17
C LYS A 154 35.64 0.32 37.72
N THR A 155 35.23 1.27 38.54
CA THR A 155 33.90 1.29 39.17
C THR A 155 32.77 1.51 38.18
N SER A 156 32.99 2.21 37.06
CA SER A 156 32.01 2.31 35.98
C SER A 156 31.71 0.96 35.31
N ALA A 157 32.59 -0.03 35.42
CA ALA A 157 32.39 -1.40 34.94
C ALA A 157 32.06 -2.40 36.07
N ASP A 158 31.82 -1.94 37.30
CA ASP A 158 31.56 -2.79 38.48
C ASP A 158 30.31 -3.66 38.28
N PRO A 159 30.25 -4.93 38.71
CA PRO A 159 29.03 -5.73 38.60
C PRO A 159 27.82 -5.12 39.33
N PHE A 160 28.01 -4.32 40.38
CA PHE A 160 26.93 -3.78 41.20
C PHE A 160 26.33 -2.49 40.61
N PRO A 161 25.01 -2.45 40.29
CA PRO A 161 24.40 -1.31 39.61
C PRO A 161 24.53 0.03 40.36
N LYS A 162 24.46 0.05 41.69
CA LYS A 162 24.57 1.30 42.47
C LYS A 162 25.96 1.93 42.34
N VAL A 163 27.02 1.12 42.32
CA VAL A 163 28.40 1.59 42.10
C VAL A 163 28.55 2.21 40.72
N LYS A 164 27.96 1.59 39.68
CA LYS A 164 27.96 2.17 38.32
C LYS A 164 27.28 3.54 38.25
N LEU A 165 26.12 3.68 38.91
CA LEU A 165 25.37 4.94 38.95
C LEU A 165 26.21 6.04 39.62
N GLU A 166 26.80 5.73 40.77
CA GLU A 166 27.63 6.67 41.53
C GLU A 166 28.90 7.04 40.77
N ALA A 167 29.55 6.06 40.12
CA ALA A 167 30.71 6.29 39.28
C ALA A 167 30.39 7.20 38.09
N CYS A 168 29.21 7.03 37.45
CA CYS A 168 28.78 7.91 36.35
C CYS A 168 28.60 9.36 36.81
N GLU A 169 27.98 9.59 37.97
CA GLU A 169 27.82 10.95 38.53
C GLU A 169 29.18 11.54 38.93
N CYS A 170 30.08 10.75 39.54
CA CYS A 170 31.45 11.18 39.81
C CYS A 170 32.20 11.58 38.52
N ILE A 171 32.09 10.80 37.45
CA ILE A 171 32.71 11.12 36.16
C ILE A 171 32.18 12.45 35.63
N ILE A 172 30.86 12.64 35.64
CA ILE A 172 30.23 13.91 35.22
C ILE A 172 30.78 15.08 36.05
N LEU A 173 30.91 14.92 37.37
CA LEU A 173 31.45 15.95 38.23
C LEU A 173 32.93 16.26 37.92
N VAL A 174 33.76 15.23 37.75
CA VAL A 174 35.19 15.38 37.39
C VAL A 174 35.35 16.11 36.05
N THR A 175 34.48 15.86 35.06
CA THR A 175 34.55 16.56 33.76
C THR A 175 34.38 18.08 33.91
N LYS A 176 33.62 18.53 34.91
CA LYS A 176 33.35 19.95 35.20
C LYS A 176 34.43 20.56 36.08
N VAL A 177 34.90 19.81 37.09
CA VAL A 177 35.85 20.31 38.09
C VAL A 177 37.29 20.31 37.57
N LEU A 178 37.69 19.29 36.81
CA LEU A 178 39.07 19.09 36.33
C LEU A 178 39.17 19.17 34.81
N GLN A 179 38.44 20.07 34.16
CA GLN A 179 38.28 20.10 32.70
C GLN A 179 39.60 19.98 31.92
N ARG A 180 40.65 20.73 32.31
CA ARG A 180 41.96 20.70 31.64
C ARG A 180 42.65 19.35 31.78
N ASP A 181 42.72 18.83 33.00
CA ASP A 181 43.46 17.59 33.29
C ASP A 181 42.68 16.35 32.81
N PHE A 182 41.34 16.41 32.89
CA PHE A 182 40.43 15.41 32.34
C PHE A 182 40.62 15.24 30.84
N HIS A 183 40.83 16.32 30.08
CA HIS A 183 41.04 16.25 28.63
C HIS A 183 42.12 15.23 28.23
N PHE A 184 43.24 15.19 28.96
CA PHE A 184 44.36 14.26 28.71
C PHE A 184 44.06 12.81 29.07
N GLN A 185 43.08 12.55 29.94
CA GLN A 185 42.70 11.20 30.40
C GLN A 185 41.34 10.72 29.87
N SER A 186 40.63 11.58 29.14
CA SER A 186 39.23 11.42 28.76
C SER A 186 38.92 10.11 28.01
N GLU A 187 39.82 9.65 27.14
CA GLU A 187 39.67 8.39 26.38
C GLU A 187 39.52 7.16 27.29
N SER A 188 40.17 7.15 28.45
CA SER A 188 40.19 6.02 29.40
C SER A 188 38.79 5.69 29.95
N TYR A 189 37.90 6.69 29.99
CA TYR A 189 36.56 6.55 30.55
C TYR A 189 35.52 6.03 29.55
N VAL A 190 35.77 6.21 28.24
CA VAL A 190 34.78 5.96 27.19
C VAL A 190 34.37 4.49 27.15
N LYS A 191 35.34 3.57 26.97
CA LYS A 191 35.06 2.13 26.84
C LYS A 191 34.40 1.55 28.11
N PRO A 192 34.87 1.83 29.34
CA PRO A 192 34.20 1.38 30.54
C PRO A 192 32.73 1.83 30.63
N VAL A 193 32.45 3.11 30.37
CA VAL A 193 31.08 3.62 30.46
C VAL A 193 30.19 3.07 29.34
N LEU A 194 30.71 2.95 28.10
CA LEU A 194 29.97 2.37 26.98
C LEU A 194 29.56 0.90 27.23
N SER A 195 30.33 0.15 28.03
CA SER A 195 29.96 -1.23 28.40
C SER A 195 28.59 -1.32 29.10
N ASN A 196 28.09 -0.20 29.64
CA ASN A 196 26.80 -0.13 30.31
C ASN A 196 25.61 0.15 29.38
N PHE A 197 25.83 0.42 28.09
CA PHE A 197 24.75 0.73 27.14
C PHE A 197 23.82 -0.47 26.86
N CYS A 198 24.27 -1.68 27.17
CA CYS A 198 23.49 -2.91 27.06
C CYS A 198 23.05 -3.47 28.42
N HIS A 199 23.20 -2.69 29.50
CA HIS A 199 22.88 -3.16 30.85
C HIS A 199 21.37 -3.41 31.03
N GLN A 200 20.98 -4.42 31.82
CA GLN A 200 19.57 -4.79 32.03
C GLN A 200 18.71 -3.65 32.60
N HIS A 201 19.25 -2.91 33.58
CA HIS A 201 18.52 -1.81 34.23
C HIS A 201 18.65 -0.52 33.43
N PHE A 202 17.51 0.02 32.97
CA PHE A 202 17.47 1.24 32.17
C PHE A 202 18.10 2.45 32.88
N ARG A 203 17.98 2.56 34.22
CA ARG A 203 18.61 3.64 35.00
C ARG A 203 20.13 3.69 34.83
N VAL A 204 20.78 2.53 34.75
CA VAL A 204 22.23 2.44 34.51
C VAL A 204 22.56 2.86 33.07
N ARG A 205 21.74 2.47 32.09
CA ARG A 205 21.90 2.91 30.69
C ARG A 205 21.77 4.43 30.57
N VAL A 206 20.76 5.03 31.21
CA VAL A 206 20.55 6.48 31.27
C VAL A 206 21.76 7.19 31.90
N ALA A 207 22.23 6.72 33.06
CA ALA A 207 23.40 7.31 33.72
C ALA A 207 24.66 7.22 32.85
N ALA A 208 24.86 6.08 32.16
CA ALA A 208 25.98 5.91 31.25
C ALA A 208 25.90 6.84 30.03
N ILE A 209 24.72 7.03 29.44
CA ILE A 209 24.51 7.97 28.33
C ILE A 209 24.81 9.40 28.80
N LYS A 210 24.28 9.81 29.95
CA LYS A 210 24.55 11.12 30.56
C LYS A 210 26.04 11.34 30.83
N ALA A 211 26.73 10.31 31.33
CA ALA A 211 28.17 10.36 31.55
C ALA A 211 28.97 10.48 30.24
N ILE A 212 28.63 9.70 29.21
CA ILE A 212 29.22 9.84 27.86
C ILE A 212 28.97 11.24 27.29
N GLY A 213 27.77 11.77 27.50
CA GLY A 213 27.40 13.16 27.19
C GLY A 213 28.42 14.17 27.72
N ALA A 214 28.73 14.08 29.02
CA ALA A 214 29.72 14.92 29.69
C ALA A 214 31.17 14.63 29.26
N ILE A 215 31.55 13.35 29.11
CA ILE A 215 32.89 12.94 28.65
C ILE A 215 33.19 13.54 27.28
N VAL A 216 32.24 13.50 26.34
CA VAL A 216 32.42 14.04 24.99
C VAL A 216 32.62 15.55 24.99
N LEU A 217 31.88 16.29 25.82
CA LEU A 217 32.02 17.75 25.91
C LEU A 217 33.36 18.20 26.50
N ALA A 218 33.90 17.47 27.48
CA ALA A 218 35.15 17.81 28.15
C ALA A 218 36.39 17.13 27.54
N GLY A 219 36.20 16.05 26.79
CA GLY A 219 37.25 15.19 26.26
C GLY A 219 37.86 15.68 24.95
N ASN A 220 38.71 14.83 24.37
CA ASN A 220 39.24 15.04 23.04
C ASN A 220 38.33 14.45 21.94
N VAL A 221 38.66 14.70 20.68
CA VAL A 221 37.83 14.31 19.52
C VAL A 221 37.53 12.80 19.48
N LYS A 222 38.45 11.94 19.94
CA LYS A 222 38.22 10.49 19.92
C LYS A 222 37.07 10.06 20.83
N CYS A 223 36.80 10.79 21.91
CA CYS A 223 35.65 10.52 22.77
C CYS A 223 34.35 10.59 21.98
N PHE A 224 34.20 11.59 21.10
CA PHE A 224 33.05 11.70 20.20
C PHE A 224 33.01 10.55 19.20
N GLU A 225 34.13 10.28 18.52
CA GLU A 225 34.21 9.26 17.46
C GLU A 225 33.84 7.86 17.94
N LEU A 226 34.27 7.49 19.15
CA LEU A 226 33.97 6.22 19.78
C LEU A 226 32.53 6.13 20.31
N SER A 227 31.89 7.27 20.61
CA SER A 227 30.60 7.31 21.31
C SER A 227 29.40 7.48 20.38
N ILE A 228 29.55 8.16 19.25
CA ILE A 228 28.42 8.54 18.40
C ILE A 228 27.66 7.35 17.80
N THR A 229 28.35 6.28 17.39
CA THR A 229 27.68 5.07 16.87
C THR A 229 26.92 4.33 17.97
N PRO A 230 27.51 4.03 19.15
CA PRO A 230 26.76 3.49 20.29
C PRO A 230 25.55 4.35 20.70
N MET A 231 25.66 5.68 20.62
CA MET A 231 24.54 6.58 20.89
C MET A 231 23.41 6.41 19.88
N ALA A 232 23.72 6.26 18.59
CA ALA A 232 22.73 6.00 17.55
C ALA A 232 21.97 4.69 17.81
N GLU A 233 22.66 3.62 18.23
CA GLU A 233 22.03 2.34 18.58
C GLU A 233 21.04 2.48 19.75
N LYS A 234 21.31 3.41 20.69
CA LYS A 234 20.41 3.67 21.83
C LYS A 234 19.14 4.44 21.48
N LEU A 235 19.02 5.00 20.27
CA LEU A 235 17.75 5.51 19.75
C LEU A 235 16.74 4.39 19.45
N PHE A 236 17.16 3.12 19.47
CA PHE A 236 16.30 1.96 19.31
C PHE A 236 16.02 1.25 20.64
N ASP A 237 16.44 1.81 21.78
CA ASP A 237 16.19 1.20 23.09
C ASP A 237 14.68 1.13 23.39
N GLU A 238 14.21 0.00 23.92
CA GLU A 238 12.80 -0.19 24.27
C GLU A 238 12.32 0.83 25.32
N ASN A 239 13.21 1.24 26.22
CA ASN A 239 12.87 2.16 27.28
C ASN A 239 12.93 3.62 26.81
N THR A 240 11.81 4.33 27.00
CA THR A 240 11.63 5.71 26.56
C THR A 240 12.60 6.69 27.23
N GLN A 241 12.96 6.46 28.49
CA GLN A 241 13.90 7.33 29.22
C GLN A 241 15.33 7.22 28.68
N VAL A 242 15.70 6.04 28.17
CA VAL A 242 17.02 5.84 27.53
C VAL A 242 17.08 6.65 26.24
N ARG A 243 16.07 6.53 25.38
CA ARG A 243 15.99 7.29 24.12
C ARG A 243 15.94 8.79 24.35
N LEU A 244 15.15 9.24 25.33
CA LEU A 244 15.08 10.64 25.74
C LEU A 244 16.45 11.17 26.17
N GLN A 245 17.19 10.40 26.97
CA GLN A 245 18.53 10.82 27.40
C GLN A 245 19.49 10.97 26.21
N VAL A 246 19.42 10.07 25.22
CA VAL A 246 20.22 10.22 23.98
C VAL A 246 19.88 11.53 23.27
N THR A 247 18.58 11.84 23.11
CA THR A 247 18.12 13.09 22.48
C THR A 247 18.68 14.32 23.21
N LEU A 248 18.63 14.34 24.54
CA LEU A 248 19.15 15.43 25.36
C LEU A 248 20.67 15.61 25.18
N GLU A 249 21.45 14.52 25.23
CA GLU A 249 22.90 14.62 25.10
C GLU A 249 23.33 14.98 23.67
N VAL A 250 22.68 14.45 22.63
CA VAL A 250 22.98 14.82 21.25
C VAL A 250 22.62 16.28 20.99
N GLY A 251 21.47 16.76 21.48
CA GLY A 251 21.12 18.18 21.39
C GLY A 251 22.13 19.06 22.12
N ASN A 252 22.56 18.66 23.32
CA ASN A 252 23.59 19.35 24.08
C ASN A 252 24.95 19.38 23.34
N TRP A 253 25.34 18.29 22.66
CA TRP A 253 26.51 18.29 21.79
C TRP A 253 26.38 19.26 20.63
N MET A 254 25.19 19.32 20.01
CA MET A 254 24.92 20.23 18.91
C MET A 254 24.86 21.71 19.34
N LEU A 255 24.64 22.00 20.61
CA LEU A 255 24.67 23.36 21.14
C LEU A 255 26.08 23.76 21.63
N ASN A 256 26.74 22.85 22.35
CA ASN A 256 27.85 23.20 23.25
C ASN A 256 29.18 22.51 22.93
N TYR A 257 29.24 21.52 22.04
CA TYR A 257 30.52 20.91 21.67
C TYR A 257 31.42 21.95 20.98
N ARG A 258 32.74 21.86 21.20
CA ARG A 258 33.67 22.90 20.72
C ARG A 258 33.87 22.85 19.20
N ASP A 259 34.09 21.65 18.65
CA ASP A 259 34.34 21.43 17.22
C ASP A 259 33.08 20.96 16.48
N ARG A 260 31.96 21.53 16.88
CA ARG A 260 30.64 20.99 16.57
C ARG A 260 30.35 21.05 15.07
N TYR A 261 30.69 22.16 14.40
CA TYR A 261 30.57 22.37 12.96
C TYR A 261 31.18 21.23 12.10
N SER A 262 32.30 20.65 12.53
CA SER A 262 32.98 19.56 11.82
C SER A 262 32.18 18.25 11.83
N PHE A 263 31.29 18.06 12.82
CA PHE A 263 30.60 16.81 13.09
C PHE A 263 29.07 16.86 12.91
N TRP A 264 28.52 17.95 12.36
CA TRP A 264 27.08 18.12 12.07
C TRP A 264 26.46 16.97 11.31
N HIS A 265 27.08 16.57 10.21
CA HIS A 265 26.66 15.41 9.43
C HIS A 265 26.54 14.10 10.23
N ARG A 266 27.20 13.96 11.39
CA ARG A 266 27.10 12.79 12.27
C ARG A 266 26.08 12.96 13.40
N MET A 267 25.78 14.19 13.84
CA MET A 267 24.83 14.45 14.93
C MET A 267 23.40 14.71 14.44
N ILE A 268 23.24 15.41 13.30
CA ILE A 268 21.94 15.69 12.66
C ILE A 268 21.10 14.41 12.52
N PRO A 269 21.63 13.27 12.01
CA PRO A 269 20.85 12.05 11.88
C PRO A 269 20.24 11.56 13.20
N LEU A 270 20.98 11.66 14.31
CA LEU A 270 20.52 11.19 15.61
C LEU A 270 19.39 12.07 16.15
N LEU A 271 19.56 13.40 16.10
CA LEU A 271 18.55 14.35 16.58
C LEU A 271 17.27 14.29 15.73
N LEU A 272 17.40 14.30 14.40
CA LEU A 272 16.24 14.25 13.50
C LEU A 272 15.50 12.90 13.57
N THR A 273 16.20 11.81 13.89
CA THR A 273 15.53 10.51 14.15
C THR A 273 14.60 10.60 15.36
N SER A 274 14.97 11.36 16.41
CA SER A 274 14.11 11.58 17.59
C SER A 274 12.82 12.33 17.27
N LEU A 275 12.76 13.11 16.18
CA LEU A 275 11.52 13.78 15.74
C LEU A 275 10.43 12.79 15.28
N SER A 276 10.80 11.54 14.98
CA SER A 276 9.89 10.46 14.62
C SER A 276 9.71 9.43 15.74
N ASP A 277 10.08 9.76 16.99
CA ASP A 277 9.85 8.85 18.11
C ASP A 277 8.36 8.58 18.34
N LEU A 278 8.03 7.41 18.87
CA LEU A 278 6.66 7.05 19.22
C LEU A 278 6.13 7.90 20.38
N MET A 279 7.00 8.34 21.30
CA MET A 279 6.64 9.15 22.46
C MET A 279 6.62 10.64 22.14
N ALA A 280 5.52 11.31 22.49
CA ALA A 280 5.33 12.74 22.27
C ALA A 280 6.41 13.58 22.96
N ASP A 281 6.70 13.31 24.23
CA ASP A 281 7.70 14.04 25.02
C ASP A 281 9.09 14.06 24.37
N ILE A 282 9.49 12.95 23.72
CA ILE A 282 10.77 12.87 22.99
C ILE A 282 10.72 13.74 21.74
N ARG A 283 9.63 13.66 20.97
CA ARG A 283 9.45 14.51 19.78
C ARG A 283 9.46 15.99 20.14
N GLU A 284 8.73 16.39 21.19
CA GLU A 284 8.67 17.78 21.66
C GLU A 284 10.04 18.28 22.15
N THR A 285 10.78 17.43 22.87
CA THR A 285 12.14 17.74 23.31
C THR A 285 13.09 17.91 22.12
N ALA A 286 13.03 17.00 21.14
CA ALA A 286 13.82 17.09 19.91
C ALA A 286 13.46 18.33 19.08
N ILE A 287 12.18 18.69 18.96
CA ILE A 287 11.73 19.90 18.26
C ILE A 287 12.32 21.15 18.92
N ARG A 288 12.24 21.25 20.26
CA ARG A 288 12.77 22.41 21.00
C ARG A 288 14.28 22.54 20.81
N LEU A 289 15.02 21.45 21.03
CA LEU A 289 16.47 21.43 20.84
C LEU A 289 16.85 21.79 19.41
N TRP A 290 16.12 21.27 18.42
CA TRP A 290 16.38 21.58 17.02
C TRP A 290 16.17 23.05 16.70
N ASP A 291 15.09 23.66 17.24
CA ASP A 291 14.82 25.09 17.11
C ASP A 291 15.96 25.92 17.73
N ASP A 292 16.36 25.59 18.96
CA ASP A 292 17.44 26.26 19.69
C ASP A 292 18.79 26.17 18.95
N ILE A 293 19.13 25.00 18.38
CA ILE A 293 20.34 24.80 17.57
C ILE A 293 20.32 25.68 16.33
N GLY A 294 19.16 25.78 15.66
CA GLY A 294 18.99 26.63 14.49
C GLY A 294 19.14 28.12 14.83
N LEU A 295 18.54 28.56 15.94
CA LEU A 295 18.67 29.93 16.43
C LEU A 295 20.12 30.27 16.80
N GLN A 296 20.80 29.39 17.53
CA GLN A 296 22.22 29.58 17.86
C GLN A 296 23.09 29.67 16.61
N PHE A 297 22.84 28.82 15.61
CA PHE A 297 23.56 28.91 14.33
C PHE A 297 23.31 30.24 13.63
N MET A 298 22.08 30.76 13.66
CA MET A 298 21.74 32.04 13.08
C MET A 298 22.47 33.20 13.76
N ASP A 299 22.50 33.19 15.10
CA ASP A 299 23.21 34.20 15.90
C ASP A 299 24.72 34.17 15.64
N GLU A 300 25.32 32.97 15.52
CA GLU A 300 26.75 32.80 15.27
C GLU A 300 27.18 33.17 13.85
N ASN A 301 26.26 33.14 12.87
CA ASN A 301 26.54 33.37 11.45
C ASN A 301 25.71 34.54 10.87
N GLU A 302 25.36 35.51 11.71
CA GLU A 302 24.46 36.62 11.37
C GLU A 302 24.91 37.39 10.11
N GLU A 303 26.21 37.67 9.97
CA GLU A 303 26.74 38.43 8.84
C GLU A 303 26.56 37.71 7.50
N ASP A 304 26.73 36.39 7.47
CA ASP A 304 26.58 35.57 6.27
C ASP A 304 25.10 35.38 5.91
N LEU A 305 24.23 35.31 6.92
CA LEU A 305 22.80 35.06 6.75
C LEU A 305 21.97 36.32 6.47
N LYS A 306 22.42 37.51 6.89
CA LYS A 306 21.73 38.80 6.60
C LYS A 306 21.38 38.97 5.12
N LYS A 307 22.34 38.68 4.23
CA LYS A 307 22.16 38.79 2.77
C LYS A 307 21.07 37.88 2.20
N ARG A 308 20.71 36.78 2.89
CA ARG A 308 19.62 35.88 2.50
C ARG A 308 18.31 36.22 3.20
N THR A 309 18.38 36.67 4.45
CA THR A 309 17.21 37.00 5.27
C THR A 309 16.40 38.14 4.65
N ASP A 310 17.06 39.11 4.00
CA ASP A 310 16.41 40.24 3.31
C ASP A 310 15.52 39.84 2.11
N PHE A 311 15.69 38.62 1.57
CA PHE A 311 14.98 38.15 0.36
C PHE A 311 14.02 36.97 0.61
N LEU A 312 13.96 36.44 1.83
CA LEU A 312 13.14 35.28 2.17
C LEU A 312 11.74 35.70 2.61
N LYS A 313 10.70 35.06 2.06
CA LYS A 313 9.35 35.07 2.63
C LYS A 313 9.26 34.09 3.80
N ASP A 314 8.55 34.45 4.86
CA ASP A 314 8.49 33.67 6.10
C ASP A 314 7.97 32.22 5.90
N VAL A 315 7.00 32.00 5.00
CA VAL A 315 6.56 30.66 4.54
C VAL A 315 6.10 30.73 3.07
N PRO A 316 6.52 29.81 2.17
CA PRO A 316 5.99 29.73 0.80
C PRO A 316 4.48 29.44 0.77
N SER A 317 3.78 29.86 -0.28
CA SER A 317 2.35 29.57 -0.45
C SER A 317 2.06 28.08 -0.64
N HIS A 318 3.01 27.34 -1.20
CA HIS A 318 2.96 25.88 -1.39
C HIS A 318 3.93 25.21 -0.42
N TYR A 319 3.50 25.00 0.82
CA TYR A 319 4.26 24.33 1.86
C TYR A 319 3.39 23.24 2.50
N PRO A 320 3.95 22.07 2.86
CA PRO A 320 3.19 21.02 3.52
C PRO A 320 2.60 21.50 4.86
N ASP A 321 1.50 20.92 5.31
CA ASP A 321 0.81 21.27 6.56
C ASP A 321 1.57 20.81 7.82
N VAL A 322 2.74 21.39 8.06
CA VAL A 322 3.67 21.13 9.17
C VAL A 322 4.39 22.41 9.59
N LYS A 323 4.87 22.49 10.84
CA LYS A 323 5.68 23.63 11.30
C LYS A 323 6.99 23.68 10.50
N ARG A 324 7.20 24.77 9.76
CA ARG A 324 8.43 25.01 9.01
C ARG A 324 9.62 25.20 9.97
N PRO A 325 10.75 24.48 9.78
CA PRO A 325 11.96 24.71 10.56
C PRO A 325 12.56 26.12 10.34
N ASN A 326 13.20 26.67 11.37
CA ASN A 326 13.85 27.98 11.26
C ASN A 326 15.00 27.97 10.23
N LEU A 327 15.44 29.15 9.80
CA LEU A 327 16.45 29.27 8.73
C LEU A 327 17.77 28.57 9.06
N GLY A 328 18.23 28.63 10.32
CA GLY A 328 19.45 27.96 10.76
C GLY A 328 19.37 26.44 10.64
N CYS A 329 18.28 25.84 11.12
CA CYS A 329 18.00 24.41 10.95
C CYS A 329 18.09 23.99 9.48
N ARG A 330 17.45 24.77 8.59
CA ARG A 330 17.42 24.47 7.16
C ARG A 330 18.83 24.53 6.57
N TYR A 331 19.59 25.59 6.86
CA TYR A 331 20.96 25.74 6.35
C TYR A 331 21.90 24.62 6.83
N LEU A 332 21.77 24.22 8.10
CA LEU A 332 22.53 23.10 8.66
C LEU A 332 22.27 21.79 7.90
N VAL A 333 21.02 21.50 7.56
CA VAL A 333 20.71 20.30 6.77
C VAL A 333 21.17 20.45 5.33
N GLN A 334 20.93 21.60 4.68
CA GLN A 334 21.37 21.85 3.30
C GLN A 334 22.87 21.66 3.08
N THR A 335 23.69 22.05 4.06
CA THR A 335 25.15 21.91 3.97
C THR A 335 25.67 20.50 4.27
N ASN A 336 24.85 19.65 4.91
CA ASN A 336 25.26 18.31 5.36
C ASN A 336 24.52 17.15 4.68
N ILE A 337 23.39 17.41 4.01
CA ILE A 337 22.53 16.39 3.41
C ILE A 337 23.27 15.47 2.43
N GLY A 338 24.24 16.00 1.66
CA GLY A 338 25.06 15.22 0.73
C GLY A 338 25.92 14.14 1.38
N LYS A 339 26.24 14.26 2.68
CA LYS A 339 26.96 13.22 3.45
C LYS A 339 25.99 12.22 4.08
N ILE A 340 24.76 12.64 4.38
CA ILE A 340 23.79 11.86 5.15
C ILE A 340 22.96 10.94 4.24
N VAL A 341 22.41 11.44 3.13
CA VAL A 341 21.54 10.65 2.23
C VAL A 341 22.24 9.39 1.68
N PRO A 342 23.52 9.42 1.26
CA PRO A 342 24.20 8.19 0.85
C PRO A 342 24.32 7.14 1.97
N ALA A 343 24.40 7.56 3.24
CA ALA A 343 24.42 6.64 4.38
C ALA A 343 23.03 6.02 4.60
N ILE A 344 21.97 6.81 4.48
CA ILE A 344 20.57 6.31 4.49
C ILE A 344 20.38 5.28 3.38
N GLY A 345 20.84 5.57 2.16
CA GLY A 345 20.74 4.62 1.04
C GLY A 345 21.37 3.26 1.35
N ARG A 346 22.54 3.23 2.01
CA ARG A 346 23.18 1.97 2.46
C ARG A 346 22.39 1.28 3.57
N GLU A 347 21.86 2.03 4.53
CA GLU A 347 21.06 1.45 5.62
C GLU A 347 19.75 0.83 5.10
N MET A 348 19.16 1.42 4.06
CA MET A 348 17.99 0.88 3.35
C MET A 348 18.28 -0.45 2.62
N GLU A 349 19.54 -0.81 2.40
CA GLU A 349 19.94 -2.14 1.90
C GLU A 349 20.11 -3.18 3.03
N GLY A 350 20.12 -2.72 4.29
CA GLY A 350 20.28 -3.55 5.47
C GLY A 350 19.13 -4.54 5.68
N TRP A 351 19.41 -5.63 6.38
CA TRP A 351 18.42 -6.69 6.63
C TRP A 351 17.42 -6.36 7.75
N HIS A 352 17.76 -5.43 8.65
CA HIS A 352 16.91 -5.04 9.78
C HIS A 352 15.78 -4.09 9.37
N ALA A 353 14.53 -4.55 9.44
CA ALA A 353 13.35 -3.76 9.05
C ALA A 353 13.19 -2.45 9.85
N ASP A 354 13.40 -2.48 11.17
CA ASP A 354 13.25 -1.29 12.01
C ASP A 354 14.33 -0.22 11.73
N ALA A 355 15.53 -0.64 11.34
CA ALA A 355 16.60 0.29 10.92
C ALA A 355 16.25 0.96 9.58
N ARG A 356 15.70 0.21 8.63
CA ARG A 356 15.18 0.76 7.36
C ARG A 356 14.01 1.71 7.59
N LEU A 357 13.10 1.38 8.51
CA LEU A 357 11.99 2.26 8.89
C LEU A 357 12.46 3.59 9.50
N ARG A 358 13.43 3.56 10.42
CA ARG A 358 14.00 4.80 10.95
C ARG A 358 14.74 5.61 9.89
N SER A 359 15.40 4.93 8.95
CA SER A 359 16.10 5.57 7.83
C SER A 359 15.14 6.27 6.87
N SER A 360 13.99 5.67 6.54
CA SER A 360 12.95 6.31 5.72
C SER A 360 12.27 7.48 6.44
N GLN A 361 12.04 7.37 7.75
CA GLN A 361 11.56 8.48 8.59
C GLN A 361 12.56 9.64 8.63
N LEU A 362 13.85 9.35 8.81
CA LEU A 362 14.92 10.34 8.77
C LEU A 362 14.98 11.04 7.40
N LEU A 363 14.81 10.29 6.31
CA LEU A 363 14.76 10.86 4.95
C LEU A 363 13.65 11.90 4.81
N CYS A 364 12.45 11.66 5.37
CA CYS A 364 11.37 12.64 5.39
C CYS A 364 11.79 13.95 6.06
N TRP A 365 12.39 13.88 7.25
CA TRP A 365 12.84 15.07 7.98
C TRP A 365 13.98 15.80 7.28
N LEU A 366 14.90 15.08 6.64
CA LEU A 366 15.97 15.69 5.86
C LEU A 366 15.44 16.47 4.67
N ILE A 367 14.50 15.90 3.90
CA ILE A 367 13.88 16.59 2.76
C ILE A 367 13.10 17.82 3.25
N LEU A 368 12.31 17.69 4.32
CA LEU A 368 11.55 18.78 4.91
C LEU A 368 12.45 19.94 5.40
N CYS A 369 13.58 19.62 6.04
CA CYS A 369 14.52 20.64 6.52
C CYS A 369 15.38 21.23 5.39
N ALA A 370 15.79 20.43 4.41
CA ALA A 370 16.62 20.91 3.31
C ALA A 370 15.85 21.78 2.32
N GLU A 371 14.53 21.53 2.16
CA GLU A 371 13.69 22.18 1.14
C GLU A 371 14.36 22.09 -0.25
N GLU A 372 14.39 23.20 -0.99
CA GLU A 372 15.03 23.34 -2.31
C GLU A 372 16.52 22.99 -2.30
N GLY A 373 17.20 23.05 -1.14
CA GLY A 373 18.60 22.65 -1.03
C GLY A 373 18.83 21.14 -1.26
N SER A 374 17.76 20.33 -1.33
CA SER A 374 17.84 18.94 -1.74
C SER A 374 18.09 18.76 -3.25
N THR A 375 17.93 19.81 -4.08
CA THR A 375 18.02 19.75 -5.55
C THR A 375 19.33 19.13 -6.03
N GLN A 376 20.48 19.52 -5.44
CA GLN A 376 21.80 18.99 -5.84
C GLN A 376 21.98 17.50 -5.50
N HIS A 377 21.12 16.97 -4.62
CA HIS A 377 21.15 15.57 -4.16
C HIS A 377 19.96 14.76 -4.68
N ALA A 378 19.16 15.33 -5.60
CA ALA A 378 17.94 14.74 -6.13
C ALA A 378 18.16 13.30 -6.64
N ASN A 379 19.22 13.05 -7.43
CA ASN A 379 19.52 11.71 -7.94
C ASN A 379 19.73 10.67 -6.82
N THR A 380 20.47 11.01 -5.76
CA THR A 380 20.70 10.09 -4.63
C THR A 380 19.42 9.86 -3.83
N ILE A 381 18.61 10.90 -3.64
CA ILE A 381 17.31 10.81 -2.96
C ILE A 381 16.38 9.90 -3.76
N VAL A 382 16.21 10.13 -5.07
CA VAL A 382 15.36 9.32 -5.96
C VAL A 382 15.77 7.85 -5.94
N ARG A 383 17.06 7.53 -6.00
CA ARG A 383 17.55 6.14 -5.88
C ARG A 383 17.14 5.50 -4.55
N THR A 384 17.20 6.27 -3.47
CA THR A 384 16.82 5.81 -2.13
C THR A 384 15.30 5.61 -2.02
N LEU A 385 14.51 6.51 -2.61
CA LEU A 385 13.05 6.38 -2.72
C LEU A 385 12.66 5.13 -3.50
N HIS A 386 13.29 4.89 -4.66
CA HIS A 386 13.03 3.71 -5.49
C HIS A 386 13.36 2.40 -4.76
N ARG A 387 14.51 2.35 -4.08
CA ARG A 387 14.90 1.19 -3.26
C ARG A 387 13.88 0.89 -2.16
N GLY A 388 13.40 1.92 -1.48
CA GLY A 388 12.42 1.79 -0.39
C GLY A 388 10.97 1.54 -0.88
N ALA A 389 10.63 1.95 -2.10
CA ALA A 389 9.34 1.62 -2.71
C ALA A 389 9.17 0.10 -2.89
N SER A 390 10.29 -0.61 -3.07
CA SER A 390 10.36 -2.06 -3.19
C SER A 390 10.64 -2.79 -1.87
N ASP A 391 10.43 -2.15 -0.72
CA ASP A 391 10.61 -2.80 0.58
C ASP A 391 9.50 -3.82 0.88
N GLU A 392 9.86 -4.88 1.61
CA GLU A 392 8.93 -5.92 2.05
C GLU A 392 8.12 -5.46 3.27
N ASP A 393 8.64 -4.53 4.08
CA ASP A 393 7.91 -3.95 5.21
C ASP A 393 7.01 -2.79 4.73
N PRO A 394 5.67 -2.91 4.83
CA PRO A 394 4.75 -1.88 4.36
C PRO A 394 4.90 -0.54 5.12
N ARG A 395 5.43 -0.55 6.35
CA ARG A 395 5.71 0.67 7.12
C ARG A 395 6.80 1.50 6.45
N VAL A 396 7.80 0.85 5.85
CA VAL A 396 8.86 1.54 5.10
C VAL A 396 8.27 2.17 3.85
N ALA A 397 7.49 1.41 3.07
CA ALA A 397 6.84 1.91 1.87
C ALA A 397 5.92 3.11 2.16
N LEU A 398 5.24 3.14 3.31
CA LEU A 398 4.42 4.28 3.75
C LEU A 398 5.26 5.56 3.92
N GLU A 399 6.40 5.48 4.61
CA GLU A 399 7.30 6.62 4.79
C GLU A 399 7.95 7.04 3.47
N ILE A 400 8.18 6.10 2.54
CA ILE A 400 8.68 6.43 1.20
C ILE A 400 7.65 7.21 0.38
N LYS A 401 6.36 6.91 0.50
CA LYS A 401 5.29 7.73 -0.11
C LYS A 401 5.34 9.16 0.44
N ARG A 402 5.43 9.30 1.77
CA ARG A 402 5.53 10.60 2.44
C ARG A 402 6.80 11.36 2.04
N ALA A 403 7.95 10.69 1.97
CA ALA A 403 9.20 11.27 1.51
C ALA A 403 9.11 11.72 0.04
N SER A 404 8.43 10.95 -0.81
CA SER A 404 8.18 11.29 -2.21
C SER A 404 7.27 12.52 -2.35
N GLU A 405 6.21 12.62 -1.54
CA GLU A 405 5.36 13.82 -1.47
C GLU A 405 6.18 15.05 -1.06
N LEU A 406 6.94 14.97 0.04
CA LEU A 406 7.82 16.05 0.48
C LEU A 406 8.85 16.44 -0.60
N PHE A 407 9.38 15.46 -1.32
CA PHE A 407 10.28 15.72 -2.44
C PHE A 407 9.59 16.51 -3.56
N GLY A 408 8.33 16.19 -3.87
CA GLY A 408 7.51 16.95 -4.83
C GLY A 408 7.18 18.38 -4.40
N TYR A 409 7.03 18.64 -3.09
CA TYR A 409 6.80 19.99 -2.56
C TYR A 409 7.95 20.95 -2.87
N PHE A 410 9.18 20.45 -2.79
CA PHE A 410 10.37 21.30 -2.83
C PHE A 410 11.17 21.20 -4.13
N ILE A 411 11.04 20.11 -4.88
CA ILE A 411 11.87 19.84 -6.06
C ILE A 411 11.01 19.93 -7.31
N PRO A 412 11.33 20.84 -8.25
CA PRO A 412 10.49 21.06 -9.42
C PRO A 412 10.57 19.90 -10.42
N PRO A 413 9.52 19.68 -11.22
CA PRO A 413 9.47 18.63 -12.25
C PRO A 413 10.62 18.68 -13.25
N ALA A 414 11.14 19.86 -13.58
CA ALA A 414 12.30 20.02 -14.44
C ALA A 414 13.58 19.33 -13.91
N THR A 415 13.67 19.09 -12.60
CA THR A 415 14.80 18.42 -11.96
C THR A 415 14.57 16.93 -11.80
N TRP A 416 13.39 16.51 -11.33
CA TRP A 416 13.16 15.10 -10.98
C TRP A 416 12.70 14.23 -12.15
N TRP A 417 12.00 14.80 -13.14
CA TRP A 417 11.48 14.02 -14.26
C TRP A 417 12.60 13.32 -15.07
N PRO A 418 13.70 14.00 -15.45
CA PRO A 418 14.80 13.36 -16.17
C PRO A 418 15.48 12.21 -15.40
N LEU A 419 15.29 12.14 -14.08
CA LEU A 419 15.86 11.09 -13.23
C LEU A 419 14.98 9.83 -13.20
N LEU A 420 13.70 9.96 -13.55
CA LEU A 420 12.68 8.91 -13.42
C LEU A 420 12.10 8.46 -14.77
N GLU A 421 12.24 9.27 -15.82
CA GLU A 421 11.72 9.01 -17.17
C GLU A 421 12.10 7.63 -17.71
N ALA A 422 13.37 7.23 -17.59
CA ALA A 422 13.85 5.93 -18.06
C ALA A 422 13.34 4.75 -17.22
N GLU A 423 12.79 4.98 -16.03
CA GLU A 423 12.36 3.95 -15.09
C GLU A 423 10.83 3.78 -15.03
N VAL A 424 10.06 4.47 -15.88
CA VAL A 424 8.58 4.48 -15.88
C VAL A 424 7.95 3.09 -16.09
N ASP A 425 8.72 2.08 -16.53
CA ASP A 425 8.30 0.66 -16.59
C ASP A 425 8.31 -0.06 -15.25
N SER A 426 8.92 0.52 -14.22
CA SER A 426 8.97 -0.06 -12.89
C SER A 426 7.78 0.36 -12.05
N TRP A 427 7.09 -0.61 -11.44
CA TRP A 427 6.02 -0.32 -10.49
C TRP A 427 6.51 0.52 -9.29
N GLY A 428 7.79 0.38 -8.89
CA GLY A 428 8.40 1.18 -7.84
C GLY A 428 8.59 2.64 -8.25
N ALA A 429 8.98 2.88 -9.51
CA ALA A 429 9.08 4.23 -10.05
C ALA A 429 7.69 4.88 -10.14
N LEU A 430 6.67 4.16 -10.61
CA LEU A 430 5.28 4.65 -10.63
C LEU A 430 4.78 5.04 -9.23
N LEU A 431 5.12 4.25 -8.20
CA LEU A 431 4.79 4.59 -6.81
C LEU A 431 5.44 5.92 -6.41
N VAL A 432 6.73 6.08 -6.68
CA VAL A 432 7.45 7.33 -6.36
C VAL A 432 6.88 8.51 -7.14
N ILE A 433 6.68 8.38 -8.45
CA ILE A 433 6.12 9.42 -9.33
C ILE A 433 4.72 9.85 -8.85
N ALA A 434 3.82 8.91 -8.55
CA ALA A 434 2.47 9.24 -8.09
C ALA A 434 2.49 10.13 -6.83
N ASN A 435 3.39 9.83 -5.90
CA ASN A 435 3.47 10.57 -4.64
C ASN A 435 4.28 11.88 -4.79
N ILE A 436 5.29 11.94 -5.66
CA ILE A 436 5.91 13.22 -6.05
C ILE A 436 4.87 14.17 -6.64
N ILE A 437 4.00 13.68 -7.53
CA ILE A 437 2.93 14.49 -8.13
C ILE A 437 2.01 15.05 -7.05
N LYS A 438 1.54 14.24 -6.09
CA LYS A 438 0.67 14.70 -4.99
C LYS A 438 1.25 15.87 -4.19
N GLY A 439 2.57 15.94 -4.04
CA GLY A 439 3.25 17.05 -3.37
C GLY A 439 3.61 18.23 -4.30
N SER A 440 3.49 18.08 -5.61
CA SER A 440 3.95 19.08 -6.58
C SER A 440 2.94 20.23 -6.78
N GLN A 441 3.40 21.33 -7.40
CA GLN A 441 2.52 22.42 -7.83
C GLN A 441 1.90 22.11 -9.19
N PRO A 442 0.58 22.32 -9.37
CA PRO A 442 -0.13 21.96 -10.61
C PRO A 442 0.42 22.70 -11.84
N GLU A 443 0.83 23.95 -11.70
CA GLU A 443 1.36 24.79 -12.79
C GLU A 443 2.66 24.19 -13.36
N LEU A 444 3.55 23.72 -12.48
CA LEU A 444 4.84 23.15 -12.89
C LEU A 444 4.69 21.77 -13.53
N ILE A 445 3.73 20.96 -13.05
CA ILE A 445 3.43 19.65 -13.64
C ILE A 445 2.86 19.83 -15.04
N LYS A 446 1.90 20.75 -15.22
CA LYS A 446 1.27 21.08 -16.50
C LYS A 446 2.30 21.45 -17.57
N GLU A 447 3.24 22.31 -17.25
CA GLU A 447 4.20 22.84 -18.23
C GLU A 447 5.22 21.79 -18.70
N LYS A 448 5.67 20.92 -17.80
CA LYS A 448 6.86 20.09 -18.06
C LYS A 448 6.60 18.61 -18.23
N VAL A 449 5.73 18.02 -17.41
CA VAL A 449 5.66 16.55 -17.26
C VAL A 449 4.32 15.98 -17.73
N LEU A 450 3.23 16.72 -17.58
CA LEU A 450 1.88 16.21 -17.80
C LEU A 450 1.73 15.48 -19.15
N LYS A 451 2.11 16.12 -20.26
CA LYS A 451 2.02 15.54 -21.61
C LYS A 451 2.99 14.39 -21.87
N GLU A 452 4.23 14.53 -21.42
CA GLU A 452 5.26 13.51 -21.67
C GLU A 452 4.95 12.23 -20.88
N LEU A 453 4.62 12.37 -19.59
CA LEU A 453 4.29 11.25 -18.72
C LEU A 453 3.03 10.53 -19.17
N THR A 454 1.93 11.23 -19.46
CA THR A 454 0.69 10.55 -19.90
C THR A 454 0.88 9.84 -21.23
N LYS A 455 1.66 10.42 -22.15
CA LYS A 455 1.99 9.79 -23.43
C LYS A 455 2.79 8.50 -23.23
N GLU A 456 3.84 8.51 -22.41
CA GLU A 456 4.61 7.30 -22.11
C GLU A 456 3.74 6.25 -21.42
N LEU A 457 2.90 6.64 -20.45
CA LEU A 457 2.04 5.70 -19.73
C LEU A 457 0.90 5.13 -20.58
N ALA A 458 0.44 5.86 -21.59
CA ALA A 458 -0.58 5.40 -22.53
C ALA A 458 -0.01 4.53 -23.66
N ASP A 459 1.32 4.44 -23.78
CA ASP A 459 1.96 3.56 -24.76
C ASP A 459 1.53 2.09 -24.55
N PRO A 460 1.09 1.38 -25.60
CA PRO A 460 0.63 0.00 -25.50
C PRO A 460 1.60 -0.95 -24.79
N ASP A 461 2.91 -0.81 -24.98
CA ASP A 461 3.91 -1.71 -24.41
C ASP A 461 4.00 -1.55 -22.87
N ARG A 462 3.65 -0.37 -22.35
CA ARG A 462 3.62 -0.06 -20.92
C ARG A 462 2.23 -0.23 -20.32
N CYS A 463 1.22 0.35 -20.95
CA CYS A 463 -0.16 0.43 -20.44
C CYS A 463 -0.84 -0.94 -20.34
N ARG A 464 -0.47 -1.89 -21.21
CA ARG A 464 -1.09 -3.23 -21.30
C ARG A 464 -0.42 -4.27 -20.41
N VAL A 465 0.37 -3.85 -19.41
CA VAL A 465 1.01 -4.75 -18.44
C VAL A 465 0.03 -5.21 -17.36
N ARG A 466 -0.23 -6.54 -17.31
CA ARG A 466 -1.16 -7.16 -16.35
C ARG A 466 -0.45 -7.69 -15.09
N LYS A 467 0.07 -6.78 -14.25
CA LYS A 467 0.67 -7.13 -12.95
C LYS A 467 0.05 -6.29 -11.83
N PRO A 468 -0.32 -6.89 -10.67
CA PRO A 468 -1.08 -6.18 -9.64
C PRO A 468 -0.42 -4.88 -9.17
N LYS A 469 0.84 -4.95 -8.67
CA LYS A 469 1.58 -3.76 -8.21
C LYS A 469 1.77 -2.71 -9.32
N TYR A 470 1.92 -3.13 -10.57
CA TYR A 470 2.10 -2.21 -11.69
C TYR A 470 0.79 -1.47 -11.99
N GLN A 471 -0.32 -2.19 -12.18
CA GLN A 471 -1.63 -1.59 -12.42
C GLN A 471 -2.07 -0.68 -11.27
N THR A 472 -1.85 -1.09 -10.00
CA THR A 472 -2.14 -0.25 -8.84
C THR A 472 -1.43 1.11 -8.93
N ASN A 473 -0.11 1.11 -9.17
CA ASN A 473 0.64 2.36 -9.19
C ASN A 473 0.43 3.15 -10.48
N LEU A 474 0.14 2.50 -11.61
CA LEU A 474 -0.29 3.18 -12.85
C LEU A 474 -1.59 3.97 -12.62
N LEU A 475 -2.58 3.35 -11.98
CA LEU A 475 -3.83 4.03 -11.62
C LEU A 475 -3.61 5.14 -10.59
N HIS A 476 -2.72 4.97 -9.61
CA HIS A 476 -2.37 6.04 -8.66
C HIS A 476 -1.67 7.22 -9.33
N VAL A 477 -0.84 7.00 -10.37
CA VAL A 477 -0.25 8.11 -11.14
C VAL A 477 -1.36 8.86 -11.89
N ALA A 478 -2.25 8.15 -12.59
CA ALA A 478 -3.36 8.76 -13.30
C ALA A 478 -4.28 9.54 -12.34
N GLU A 479 -4.61 8.96 -11.18
CA GLU A 479 -5.39 9.60 -10.12
C GLU A 479 -4.71 10.86 -9.59
N ALA A 480 -3.41 10.79 -9.26
CA ALA A 480 -2.66 11.93 -8.75
C ALA A 480 -2.61 13.09 -9.76
N LEU A 481 -2.49 12.79 -11.06
CA LEU A 481 -2.56 13.81 -12.11
C LEU A 481 -3.95 14.45 -12.20
N ILE A 482 -5.02 13.64 -12.20
CA ILE A 482 -6.40 14.13 -12.28
C ILE A 482 -6.75 14.99 -11.06
N ASP A 483 -6.41 14.54 -9.86
CA ASP A 483 -6.73 15.23 -8.61
C ASP A 483 -5.94 16.55 -8.45
N LEU A 484 -4.67 16.57 -8.85
CA LEU A 484 -3.82 17.77 -8.76
C LEU A 484 -4.15 18.79 -9.84
N CYS A 485 -4.16 18.37 -11.12
CA CYS A 485 -4.23 19.28 -12.27
C CYS A 485 -5.68 19.63 -12.66
N LYS A 486 -6.67 18.80 -12.29
CA LYS A 486 -8.10 19.06 -12.58
C LYS A 486 -8.33 19.40 -14.06
N GLU A 487 -8.95 20.54 -14.37
CA GLU A 487 -9.23 21.01 -15.74
C GLU A 487 -7.96 21.17 -16.60
N GLU A 488 -6.78 21.28 -16.00
CA GLU A 488 -5.53 21.31 -16.76
C GLU A 488 -5.16 19.96 -17.40
N CYS A 489 -5.87 18.88 -17.04
CA CYS A 489 -5.76 17.58 -17.70
C CYS A 489 -6.50 17.50 -19.05
N LEU A 490 -7.31 18.49 -19.43
CA LEU A 490 -8.07 18.47 -20.71
C LEU A 490 -7.20 18.16 -21.95
N PRO A 491 -5.97 18.71 -22.09
CA PRO A 491 -5.12 18.43 -23.25
C PRO A 491 -4.56 17.00 -23.31
N VAL A 492 -4.67 16.23 -22.21
CA VAL A 492 -4.19 14.85 -22.08
C VAL A 492 -5.30 13.89 -21.65
N ALA A 493 -6.56 14.31 -21.81
CA ALA A 493 -7.71 13.54 -21.36
C ALA A 493 -7.84 12.20 -22.13
N GLU A 494 -7.47 12.16 -23.40
CA GLU A 494 -7.47 10.94 -24.20
C GLU A 494 -6.45 9.92 -23.68
N GLU A 495 -5.23 10.34 -23.33
CA GLU A 495 -4.21 9.46 -22.74
C GLU A 495 -4.63 8.95 -21.35
N LEU A 496 -5.14 9.84 -20.49
CA LEU A 496 -5.66 9.45 -19.17
C LEU A 496 -6.84 8.48 -19.30
N PHE A 497 -7.70 8.67 -20.31
CA PHE A 497 -8.77 7.75 -20.63
C PHE A 497 -8.21 6.37 -21.02
N ILE A 498 -7.24 6.31 -21.93
CA ILE A 498 -6.61 5.05 -22.37
C ILE A 498 -6.00 4.30 -21.20
N ILE A 499 -5.27 4.99 -20.32
CA ILE A 499 -4.63 4.37 -19.14
C ILE A 499 -5.66 3.69 -18.25
N ASN A 500 -6.69 4.43 -17.83
CA ASN A 500 -7.70 3.91 -16.92
C ASN A 500 -8.59 2.87 -17.61
N PHE A 501 -9.01 3.09 -18.86
CA PHE A 501 -9.84 2.16 -19.61
C PHE A 501 -9.12 0.83 -19.89
N THR A 502 -7.80 0.87 -20.14
CA THR A 502 -7.01 -0.35 -20.33
C THR A 502 -7.02 -1.21 -19.07
N VAL A 503 -6.78 -0.62 -17.89
CA VAL A 503 -6.85 -1.39 -16.63
C VAL A 503 -8.27 -1.88 -16.35
N TYR A 504 -9.30 -1.07 -16.66
CA TYR A 504 -10.71 -1.48 -16.55
C TYR A 504 -11.05 -2.69 -17.44
N ALA A 505 -10.48 -2.75 -18.65
CA ALA A 505 -10.71 -3.82 -19.62
C ALA A 505 -9.95 -5.11 -19.30
N MET A 506 -8.76 -5.00 -18.69
CA MET A 506 -7.92 -6.15 -18.34
C MET A 506 -7.41 -6.08 -16.89
N PRO A 507 -8.32 -6.03 -15.90
CA PRO A 507 -7.95 -5.91 -14.51
C PRO A 507 -7.30 -7.21 -14.03
N VAL A 508 -6.36 -7.10 -13.09
CA VAL A 508 -5.87 -8.27 -12.34
C VAL A 508 -6.93 -8.79 -11.36
N ASP A 509 -7.70 -7.87 -10.74
CA ASP A 509 -8.78 -8.17 -9.78
C ASP A 509 -9.87 -7.08 -9.78
N ASP A 510 -10.98 -7.36 -9.09
CA ASP A 510 -12.15 -6.48 -9.05
C ASP A 510 -11.88 -5.14 -8.35
N ASN A 511 -10.93 -5.08 -7.40
CA ASN A 511 -10.58 -3.83 -6.73
C ASN A 511 -9.89 -2.86 -7.69
N LEU A 512 -8.97 -3.37 -8.52
CA LEU A 512 -8.33 -2.58 -9.57
C LEU A 512 -9.32 -2.16 -10.65
N GLN A 513 -10.28 -3.02 -10.98
CA GLN A 513 -11.36 -2.66 -11.90
C GLN A 513 -12.18 -1.49 -11.35
N PHE A 514 -12.56 -1.54 -10.07
CA PHE A 514 -13.30 -0.46 -9.42
C PHE A 514 -12.50 0.85 -9.36
N MET A 515 -11.21 0.78 -9.02
CA MET A 515 -10.32 1.95 -9.02
C MET A 515 -10.22 2.60 -10.40
N ALA A 516 -10.10 1.80 -11.46
CA ALA A 516 -10.08 2.30 -12.83
C ALA A 516 -11.39 3.01 -13.21
N ILE A 517 -12.54 2.44 -12.84
CA ILE A 517 -13.86 3.07 -13.05
C ILE A 517 -13.97 4.39 -12.28
N SER A 518 -13.52 4.41 -11.02
CA SER A 518 -13.49 5.62 -10.19
C SER A 518 -12.67 6.74 -10.84
N ASN A 519 -11.49 6.42 -11.37
CA ASN A 519 -10.67 7.39 -12.11
C ASN A 519 -11.33 7.86 -13.41
N LEU A 520 -11.99 6.96 -14.16
CA LEU A 520 -12.78 7.34 -15.33
C LEU A 520 -13.92 8.30 -14.96
N ASP A 521 -14.56 8.11 -13.81
CA ASP A 521 -15.62 9.01 -13.33
C ASP A 521 -15.05 10.38 -12.90
N LYS A 522 -13.89 10.41 -12.24
CA LYS A 522 -13.15 11.66 -11.97
C LYS A 522 -12.80 12.40 -13.27
N LEU A 523 -12.32 11.68 -14.28
CA LEU A 523 -12.00 12.25 -15.59
C LEU A 523 -13.25 12.77 -16.32
N ARG A 524 -14.39 12.06 -16.22
CA ARG A 524 -15.69 12.52 -16.71
C ARG A 524 -16.07 13.88 -16.11
N HIS A 525 -15.84 14.07 -14.81
CA HIS A 525 -16.07 15.35 -14.14
C HIS A 525 -15.13 16.46 -14.65
N VAL A 526 -13.84 16.17 -14.79
CA VAL A 526 -12.85 17.13 -15.32
C VAL A 526 -13.19 17.58 -16.75
N GLU A 527 -13.66 16.66 -17.59
CA GLU A 527 -14.06 16.95 -18.97
C GLU A 527 -15.45 17.57 -19.12
N ASN A 528 -16.14 17.85 -18.00
CA ASN A 528 -17.51 18.35 -17.97
C ASN A 528 -18.47 17.49 -18.83
N CYS A 529 -18.27 16.18 -18.79
CA CYS A 529 -19.12 15.21 -19.49
C CYS A 529 -20.45 15.00 -18.75
N GLY A 530 -21.43 14.38 -19.42
CA GLY A 530 -22.76 14.09 -18.87
C GLY A 530 -22.73 13.16 -17.66
N ARG A 531 -23.89 12.82 -17.08
CA ARG A 531 -23.98 12.05 -15.82
C ARG A 531 -23.43 10.63 -15.90
N SER A 532 -23.38 10.04 -17.10
CA SER A 532 -22.92 8.67 -17.31
C SER A 532 -21.53 8.62 -17.96
N LEU A 533 -20.77 7.56 -17.67
CA LEU A 533 -19.49 7.26 -18.31
C LEU A 533 -19.61 7.11 -19.84
N THR A 534 -20.80 6.78 -20.36
CA THR A 534 -21.07 6.72 -21.80
C THR A 534 -20.71 8.01 -22.52
N SER A 535 -20.94 9.17 -21.89
CA SER A 535 -20.59 10.47 -22.48
C SER A 535 -19.07 10.70 -22.59
N LEU A 536 -18.27 10.17 -21.65
CA LEU A 536 -16.81 10.15 -21.74
C LEU A 536 -16.35 9.18 -22.83
N TYR A 537 -16.97 8.01 -22.91
CA TYR A 537 -16.66 7.00 -23.92
C TYR A 537 -16.93 7.50 -25.34
N GLU A 538 -17.99 8.29 -25.55
CA GLU A 538 -18.31 8.92 -26.85
C GLU A 538 -17.17 9.77 -27.40
N LYS A 539 -16.36 10.39 -26.52
CA LYS A 539 -15.20 11.20 -26.93
C LYS A 539 -13.99 10.34 -27.29
N HIS A 540 -13.65 9.36 -26.44
CA HIS A 540 -12.30 8.76 -26.46
C HIS A 540 -12.23 7.31 -26.94
N ILE A 541 -13.34 6.56 -26.99
CA ILE A 541 -13.30 5.13 -27.32
C ILE A 541 -12.80 4.84 -28.74
N ARG A 542 -12.90 5.83 -29.64
CA ARG A 542 -12.35 5.76 -31.00
C ARG A 542 -10.86 5.43 -30.98
N ARG A 543 -10.09 6.07 -30.08
CA ARG A 543 -8.64 5.89 -30.01
C ARG A 543 -8.28 4.49 -29.53
N VAL A 544 -8.98 4.00 -28.49
CA VAL A 544 -8.83 2.62 -27.99
C VAL A 544 -9.04 1.59 -29.09
N LEU A 545 -10.10 1.75 -29.90
CA LEU A 545 -10.38 0.85 -31.02
C LEU A 545 -9.34 0.96 -32.15
N ALA A 546 -8.86 2.17 -32.45
CA ALA A 546 -7.85 2.39 -33.49
C ALA A 546 -6.47 1.82 -33.10
N ASP A 547 -6.18 1.71 -31.80
CA ASP A 547 -4.91 1.18 -31.28
C ASP A 547 -4.92 -0.35 -31.09
N ILE A 548 -6.00 -1.02 -31.50
CA ILE A 548 -6.03 -2.48 -31.66
C ILE A 548 -5.38 -2.82 -33.00
N THR A 549 -4.10 -3.20 -32.94
CA THR A 549 -3.26 -3.44 -34.13
C THR A 549 -2.74 -4.87 -34.21
N SER A 550 -2.89 -5.66 -33.16
CA SER A 550 -2.46 -7.06 -33.18
C SER A 550 -3.34 -7.91 -34.10
N ASP A 551 -2.73 -8.91 -34.74
CA ASP A 551 -3.44 -9.87 -35.58
C ASP A 551 -4.45 -10.66 -34.72
N ALA A 552 -5.74 -10.49 -35.00
CA ALA A 552 -6.82 -11.17 -34.28
C ALA A 552 -6.74 -12.70 -34.34
N LEU A 553 -6.02 -13.26 -35.31
CA LEU A 553 -5.73 -14.70 -35.39
C LEU A 553 -4.83 -15.18 -34.24
N THR A 554 -4.03 -14.29 -33.64
CA THR A 554 -3.08 -14.60 -32.56
C THR A 554 -3.66 -14.38 -31.16
N TRP A 555 -4.92 -13.93 -31.07
CA TRP A 555 -5.54 -13.63 -29.80
C TRP A 555 -5.77 -14.89 -28.96
N THR A 556 -5.56 -14.73 -27.66
CA THR A 556 -5.91 -15.66 -26.59
C THR A 556 -6.87 -14.96 -25.62
N LEU A 557 -7.44 -15.67 -24.65
CA LEU A 557 -8.28 -15.06 -23.62
C LEU A 557 -7.56 -13.96 -22.82
N LEU A 558 -6.22 -13.99 -22.76
CA LEU A 558 -5.42 -13.00 -22.03
C LEU A 558 -4.87 -11.88 -22.91
N SER A 559 -5.06 -11.94 -24.23
CA SER A 559 -4.56 -10.90 -25.15
C SER A 559 -5.19 -9.54 -24.83
N PRO A 560 -4.38 -8.48 -24.60
CA PRO A 560 -4.87 -7.15 -24.25
C PRO A 560 -5.90 -6.59 -25.23
N ASP A 561 -5.63 -6.69 -26.53
CA ASP A 561 -6.49 -6.15 -27.59
C ASP A 561 -7.87 -6.81 -27.61
N ARG A 562 -7.92 -8.12 -27.36
CA ARG A 562 -9.17 -8.86 -27.20
C ARG A 562 -9.94 -8.39 -25.96
N CYS A 563 -9.27 -8.17 -24.83
CA CYS A 563 -9.88 -7.64 -23.60
C CYS A 563 -10.46 -6.23 -23.83
N LEU A 564 -9.67 -5.34 -24.46
CA LEU A 564 -10.10 -3.99 -24.82
C LEU A 564 -11.33 -4.02 -25.71
N PHE A 565 -11.30 -4.86 -26.76
CA PHE A 565 -12.41 -5.00 -27.68
C PHE A 565 -13.69 -5.53 -27.01
N GLU A 566 -13.57 -6.59 -26.20
CA GLU A 566 -14.70 -7.11 -25.42
C GLU A 566 -15.27 -6.05 -24.47
N CYS A 567 -14.40 -5.32 -23.78
CA CYS A 567 -14.81 -4.28 -22.85
C CYS A 567 -15.58 -3.16 -23.55
N VAL A 568 -15.11 -2.72 -24.72
CA VAL A 568 -15.83 -1.74 -25.57
C VAL A 568 -17.23 -2.26 -25.90
N LEU A 569 -17.33 -3.51 -26.39
CA LEU A 569 -18.61 -4.10 -26.77
C LEU A 569 -19.59 -4.18 -25.58
N MET A 570 -19.11 -4.57 -24.40
CA MET A 570 -19.96 -4.80 -23.23
C MET A 570 -20.36 -3.52 -22.48
N HIS A 571 -19.47 -2.53 -22.43
CA HIS A 571 -19.55 -1.46 -21.45
C HIS A 571 -19.64 -0.06 -22.05
N SER A 572 -19.45 0.11 -23.36
CA SER A 572 -19.49 1.43 -23.98
C SER A 572 -20.91 2.00 -24.18
N GLY A 573 -21.97 1.17 -24.12
CA GLY A 573 -23.35 1.62 -24.34
C GLY A 573 -23.51 2.29 -25.70
N SER A 574 -24.26 3.40 -25.77
CA SER A 574 -24.49 4.13 -27.04
C SER A 574 -23.22 4.69 -27.69
N ALA A 575 -22.11 4.79 -26.96
CA ALA A 575 -20.84 5.31 -27.48
C ALA A 575 -20.25 4.43 -28.61
N MET A 576 -20.54 3.13 -28.60
CA MET A 576 -20.05 2.22 -29.64
C MET A 576 -20.67 2.52 -31.02
N GLY A 577 -21.84 3.16 -31.04
CA GLY A 577 -22.58 3.45 -32.27
C GLY A 577 -21.84 4.38 -33.24
N GLY A 578 -21.01 5.28 -32.73
CA GLY A 578 -20.15 6.14 -33.56
C GLY A 578 -18.99 5.39 -34.23
N GLN A 579 -18.63 4.21 -33.72
CA GLN A 579 -17.40 3.49 -34.08
C GLN A 579 -17.65 2.15 -34.79
N LEU A 580 -18.86 1.92 -35.31
CA LEU A 580 -19.21 0.66 -36.00
C LEU A 580 -18.25 0.31 -37.15
N HIS A 581 -17.70 1.33 -37.82
CA HIS A 581 -16.72 1.17 -38.91
C HIS A 581 -15.38 0.58 -38.46
N LEU A 582 -14.99 0.74 -37.18
CA LEU A 582 -13.80 0.10 -36.59
C LEU A 582 -14.15 -1.27 -35.99
N ILE A 583 -15.37 -1.40 -35.45
CA ILE A 583 -15.83 -2.64 -34.79
C ILE A 583 -16.08 -3.76 -35.81
N ALA A 584 -16.70 -3.46 -36.96
CA ALA A 584 -17.04 -4.47 -37.97
C ALA A 584 -15.82 -5.25 -38.50
N PRO A 585 -14.71 -4.60 -38.92
CA PRO A 585 -13.49 -5.31 -39.32
C PRO A 585 -12.93 -6.20 -38.22
N LEU A 586 -12.89 -5.72 -36.97
CA LEU A 586 -12.39 -6.50 -35.83
C LEU A 586 -13.26 -7.75 -35.59
N LEU A 587 -14.60 -7.63 -35.63
CA LEU A 587 -15.50 -8.79 -35.54
C LEU A 587 -15.25 -9.80 -36.66
N LYS A 588 -15.04 -9.32 -37.89
CA LYS A 588 -14.78 -10.17 -39.05
C LYS A 588 -13.49 -10.96 -38.89
N GLU A 589 -12.43 -10.32 -38.43
CA GLU A 589 -11.12 -10.96 -38.23
C GLU A 589 -11.13 -11.92 -37.04
N CYS A 590 -11.63 -11.49 -35.86
CA CYS A 590 -11.60 -12.30 -34.64
C CYS A 590 -12.64 -13.45 -34.64
N LEU A 591 -13.55 -13.50 -35.60
CA LEU A 591 -14.50 -14.61 -35.77
C LEU A 591 -14.30 -15.35 -37.09
N ALA A 592 -13.23 -15.05 -37.85
CA ALA A 592 -12.90 -15.70 -39.12
C ALA A 592 -12.66 -17.22 -38.97
N THR A 593 -13.03 -17.99 -39.98
CA THR A 593 -12.75 -19.43 -40.08
C THR A 593 -11.53 -19.68 -40.97
N PRO A 594 -10.60 -20.63 -40.68
CA PRO A 594 -10.57 -21.61 -39.59
C PRO A 594 -9.47 -21.40 -38.51
N LYS A 595 -8.76 -20.25 -38.49
CA LYS A 595 -7.48 -20.11 -37.76
C LYS A 595 -7.56 -19.40 -36.39
N VAL A 596 -8.71 -18.86 -36.00
CA VAL A 596 -8.84 -18.17 -34.69
C VAL A 596 -9.06 -19.19 -33.57
N ASP A 597 -8.48 -18.91 -32.40
CA ASP A 597 -8.71 -19.66 -31.17
C ASP A 597 -10.22 -19.83 -30.86
N PRO A 598 -10.71 -21.07 -30.70
CA PRO A 598 -12.11 -21.33 -30.40
C PRO A 598 -12.65 -20.68 -29.11
N GLU A 599 -11.83 -20.57 -28.06
CA GLU A 599 -12.26 -19.96 -26.80
C GLU A 599 -12.50 -18.47 -26.96
N VAL A 600 -11.63 -17.79 -27.72
CA VAL A 600 -11.80 -16.38 -28.10
C VAL A 600 -13.08 -16.22 -28.90
N LYS A 601 -13.34 -17.10 -29.88
CA LYS A 601 -14.59 -17.05 -30.65
C LYS A 601 -15.82 -17.17 -29.76
N LEU A 602 -15.86 -18.17 -28.88
CA LEU A 602 -16.99 -18.38 -27.98
C LEU A 602 -17.23 -17.15 -27.08
N LYS A 603 -16.16 -16.54 -26.57
CA LYS A 603 -16.23 -15.34 -25.73
C LYS A 603 -16.77 -14.14 -26.50
N ILE A 604 -16.26 -13.88 -27.70
CA ILE A 604 -16.72 -12.76 -28.54
C ILE A 604 -18.15 -13.01 -29.06
N PHE A 605 -18.54 -14.22 -29.44
CA PHE A 605 -19.93 -14.53 -29.82
C PHE A 605 -20.91 -14.32 -28.66
N THR A 606 -20.54 -14.73 -27.44
CA THR A 606 -21.36 -14.50 -26.24
C THR A 606 -21.53 -13.01 -25.96
N THR A 607 -20.45 -12.26 -26.11
CA THR A 607 -20.42 -10.80 -26.00
C THR A 607 -21.33 -10.14 -27.04
N LEU A 608 -21.16 -10.49 -28.32
CA LEU A 608 -21.94 -9.97 -29.43
C LEU A 608 -23.43 -10.30 -29.29
N SER A 609 -23.77 -11.51 -28.83
CA SER A 609 -25.14 -11.90 -28.53
C SER A 609 -25.77 -10.96 -27.49
N THR A 610 -25.03 -10.65 -26.42
CA THR A 610 -25.48 -9.70 -25.39
C THR A 610 -25.65 -8.29 -25.94
N VAL A 611 -24.72 -7.83 -26.80
CA VAL A 611 -24.80 -6.53 -27.49
C VAL A 611 -26.08 -6.42 -28.31
N LEU A 612 -26.42 -7.47 -29.07
CA LEU A 612 -27.62 -7.52 -29.91
C LEU A 612 -28.91 -7.59 -29.09
N LEU A 613 -28.91 -8.29 -27.95
CA LEU A 613 -30.04 -8.29 -27.01
C LEU A 613 -30.28 -6.88 -26.42
N LYS A 614 -29.19 -6.14 -26.14
CA LYS A 614 -29.23 -4.77 -25.63
C LYS A 614 -29.22 -3.70 -26.73
N ARG A 615 -29.63 -4.04 -27.96
CA ARG A 615 -29.62 -3.14 -29.12
C ARG A 615 -30.29 -1.77 -28.89
N GLN A 616 -31.33 -1.72 -28.06
CA GLN A 616 -32.05 -0.48 -27.75
C GLN A 616 -31.17 0.51 -27.02
N THR A 617 -30.25 0.05 -26.17
CA THR A 617 -29.29 0.89 -25.46
C THR A 617 -28.04 1.15 -26.29
N ASN A 618 -27.55 0.12 -26.99
CA ASN A 618 -26.25 0.18 -27.68
C ASN A 618 -26.29 0.96 -29.00
N PHE A 619 -27.42 0.94 -29.71
CA PHE A 619 -27.54 1.51 -31.05
C PHE A 619 -28.56 2.66 -31.15
N CYS A 620 -29.10 3.16 -30.03
CA CYS A 620 -30.10 4.24 -30.05
C CYS A 620 -29.61 5.52 -30.75
N LYS A 621 -28.31 5.83 -30.63
CA LYS A 621 -27.67 6.99 -31.25
C LYS A 621 -27.09 6.72 -32.66
N CYS A 622 -27.29 5.54 -33.23
CA CYS A 622 -26.76 5.20 -34.55
C CYS A 622 -27.59 5.80 -35.70
N ASP A 623 -26.88 6.27 -36.72
CA ASP A 623 -27.46 6.50 -38.04
C ASP A 623 -27.96 5.18 -38.61
N THR A 624 -29.17 5.16 -39.17
CA THR A 624 -29.83 3.95 -39.65
C THR A 624 -29.00 3.26 -40.75
N ASP A 625 -28.49 4.03 -41.71
CA ASP A 625 -27.69 3.49 -42.83
C ASP A 625 -26.40 2.81 -42.37
N LYS A 626 -25.73 3.38 -41.36
CA LYS A 626 -24.49 2.81 -40.80
C LYS A 626 -24.78 1.54 -40.02
N LEU A 627 -25.89 1.51 -39.29
CA LEU A 627 -26.33 0.32 -38.57
C LEU A 627 -26.69 -0.81 -39.53
N GLU A 628 -27.43 -0.52 -40.61
CA GLU A 628 -27.75 -1.52 -41.64
C GLU A 628 -26.48 -2.09 -42.30
N ALA A 629 -25.52 -1.23 -42.66
CA ALA A 629 -24.24 -1.67 -43.21
C ALA A 629 -23.44 -2.55 -42.22
N PHE A 630 -23.39 -2.16 -40.95
CA PHE A 630 -22.76 -2.94 -39.88
C PHE A 630 -23.41 -4.31 -39.72
N LEU A 631 -24.75 -4.35 -39.64
CA LEU A 631 -25.50 -5.60 -39.48
C LEU A 631 -25.31 -6.53 -40.67
N LYS A 632 -25.27 -6.00 -41.89
CA LYS A 632 -24.96 -6.78 -43.08
C LYS A 632 -23.62 -7.50 -42.93
N ILE A 633 -22.57 -6.80 -42.49
CA ILE A 633 -21.24 -7.41 -42.24
C ILE A 633 -21.33 -8.46 -41.13
N VAL A 634 -21.95 -8.13 -39.99
CA VAL A 634 -22.09 -9.05 -38.85
C VAL A 634 -22.85 -10.32 -39.24
N ILE A 635 -23.84 -10.20 -40.10
CA ILE A 635 -24.63 -11.36 -40.51
C ILE A 635 -23.88 -12.18 -41.57
N GLU A 636 -23.48 -11.55 -42.67
CA GLU A 636 -22.95 -12.24 -43.84
C GLU A 636 -21.51 -12.72 -43.65
N ASP A 637 -20.66 -11.91 -43.01
CA ASP A 637 -19.23 -12.17 -42.87
C ASP A 637 -18.86 -12.77 -41.50
N VAL A 638 -19.70 -12.62 -40.48
CA VAL A 638 -19.39 -13.07 -39.10
C VAL A 638 -20.26 -14.26 -38.68
N ILE A 639 -21.58 -14.12 -38.68
CA ILE A 639 -22.49 -15.17 -38.18
C ILE A 639 -22.59 -16.32 -39.19
N MET A 640 -22.96 -16.05 -40.45
CA MET A 640 -23.23 -17.09 -41.45
C MET A 640 -22.08 -18.09 -41.66
N PRO A 641 -20.81 -17.67 -41.79
CA PRO A 641 -19.70 -18.61 -41.99
C PRO A 641 -19.52 -19.57 -40.81
N ASN A 642 -19.85 -19.12 -39.59
CA ASN A 642 -19.76 -19.91 -38.38
C ASN A 642 -21.02 -20.76 -38.10
N LEU A 643 -22.06 -20.70 -38.96
CA LEU A 643 -23.22 -21.59 -38.93
C LEU A 643 -23.02 -22.85 -39.79
N VAL A 644 -22.05 -22.86 -40.70
CA VAL A 644 -21.81 -23.99 -41.61
C VAL A 644 -21.35 -25.21 -40.83
N TRP A 645 -21.98 -26.35 -41.09
CA TRP A 645 -21.67 -27.60 -40.41
C TRP A 645 -20.22 -28.02 -40.64
N SER A 646 -19.58 -28.45 -39.55
CA SER A 646 -18.24 -29.04 -39.56
C SER A 646 -18.11 -30.03 -38.39
N ALA A 647 -17.31 -31.08 -38.59
CA ALA A 647 -17.15 -32.12 -37.58
C ALA A 647 -16.40 -31.63 -36.34
N GLY A 648 -16.70 -32.23 -35.18
CA GLY A 648 -16.01 -31.99 -33.90
C GLY A 648 -16.80 -31.16 -32.90
N ARG A 649 -16.55 -31.40 -31.60
CA ARG A 649 -17.25 -30.72 -30.48
C ARG A 649 -16.99 -29.22 -30.41
N ILE A 650 -15.78 -28.79 -30.79
CA ILE A 650 -15.41 -27.37 -30.82
C ILE A 650 -16.23 -26.64 -31.89
N SER A 651 -16.26 -27.19 -33.10
CA SER A 651 -17.06 -26.68 -34.21
C SER A 651 -18.55 -26.62 -33.86
N GLU A 652 -19.05 -27.64 -33.15
CA GLU A 652 -20.42 -27.69 -32.64
C GLU A 652 -20.73 -26.58 -31.62
N ALA A 653 -19.82 -26.31 -30.68
CA ALA A 653 -19.96 -25.22 -29.72
C ALA A 653 -19.95 -23.84 -30.40
N ILE A 654 -19.07 -23.63 -31.39
CA ILE A 654 -19.02 -22.39 -32.17
C ILE A 654 -20.33 -22.18 -32.94
N ARG A 655 -20.86 -23.22 -33.59
CA ARG A 655 -22.18 -23.14 -34.25
C ARG A 655 -23.28 -22.80 -33.26
N THR A 656 -23.28 -23.43 -32.09
CA THR A 656 -24.24 -23.13 -31.01
C THR A 656 -24.20 -21.64 -30.63
N ALA A 657 -23.00 -21.08 -30.43
CA ALA A 657 -22.83 -19.67 -30.09
C ALA A 657 -23.25 -18.72 -31.23
N ALA A 658 -22.92 -19.07 -32.48
CA ALA A 658 -23.32 -18.30 -33.66
C ALA A 658 -24.85 -18.28 -33.84
N VAL A 659 -25.54 -19.41 -33.69
CA VAL A 659 -27.02 -19.44 -33.79
C VAL A 659 -27.70 -18.76 -32.59
N ALA A 660 -27.09 -18.80 -31.41
CA ALA A 660 -27.57 -18.02 -30.26
C ALA A 660 -27.46 -16.51 -30.52
N CYS A 661 -26.34 -16.07 -31.11
CA CYS A 661 -26.15 -14.68 -31.55
C CYS A 661 -27.19 -14.26 -32.61
N LEU A 662 -27.48 -15.15 -33.55
CA LEU A 662 -28.56 -14.97 -34.53
C LEU A 662 -29.95 -14.83 -33.87
N CYS A 663 -30.26 -15.66 -32.87
CA CYS A 663 -31.50 -15.54 -32.10
C CYS A 663 -31.64 -14.15 -31.49
N SER A 664 -30.56 -13.64 -30.89
CA SER A 664 -30.52 -12.31 -30.28
C SER A 664 -30.76 -11.19 -31.29
N ALA A 665 -30.26 -11.33 -32.52
CA ALA A 665 -30.55 -10.40 -33.61
C ALA A 665 -32.02 -10.43 -34.06
N LEU A 666 -32.62 -11.62 -34.15
CA LEU A 666 -33.98 -11.80 -34.68
C LEU A 666 -35.08 -11.53 -33.65
N GLN A 667 -34.77 -11.60 -32.35
CA GLN A 667 -35.76 -11.45 -31.30
C GLN A 667 -36.27 -10.01 -31.17
N GLU A 668 -37.54 -9.74 -31.50
CA GLU A 668 -38.13 -8.38 -31.45
C GLU A 668 -38.34 -7.82 -30.03
N SER A 669 -38.59 -8.66 -29.02
CA SER A 669 -38.84 -8.22 -27.63
C SER A 669 -37.95 -8.98 -26.63
N PRO A 670 -36.71 -8.51 -26.36
CA PRO A 670 -35.79 -9.17 -25.44
C PRO A 670 -36.20 -9.09 -23.96
N GLN A 671 -36.93 -8.03 -23.56
CA GLN A 671 -37.07 -7.60 -22.16
C GLN A 671 -38.34 -8.08 -21.42
N ASN A 672 -39.18 -8.91 -22.04
CA ASN A 672 -40.49 -9.26 -21.46
C ASN A 672 -40.51 -10.45 -20.48
N ASN A 673 -39.35 -11.01 -20.08
CA ASN A 673 -39.33 -12.18 -19.20
C ASN A 673 -38.64 -12.00 -17.83
N ASP A 674 -38.09 -10.84 -17.49
CA ASP A 674 -37.60 -10.56 -16.12
C ASP A 674 -37.88 -9.10 -15.75
N ILE A 675 -38.97 -8.86 -15.01
CA ILE A 675 -39.17 -7.61 -14.28
C ILE A 675 -38.21 -7.65 -13.09
N LEU A 676 -36.99 -7.15 -13.29
CA LEU A 676 -36.17 -6.60 -12.22
C LEU A 676 -36.06 -5.11 -12.47
N ASN A 677 -36.57 -4.35 -11.50
CA ASN A 677 -36.48 -2.90 -11.43
C ASN A 677 -35.05 -2.44 -11.72
N VAL A 678 -34.82 -1.90 -12.93
CA VAL A 678 -33.68 -1.04 -13.19
C VAL A 678 -34.19 0.37 -12.98
N GLU A 679 -33.65 1.03 -11.96
CA GLU A 679 -33.83 2.46 -11.72
C GLU A 679 -33.52 3.21 -13.02
N THR A 680 -34.57 3.82 -13.60
CA THR A 680 -34.44 4.76 -14.69
C THR A 680 -33.71 6.00 -14.15
N GLY A 681 -32.40 6.02 -14.29
CA GLY A 681 -31.58 7.23 -14.11
C GLY A 681 -32.06 8.30 -15.10
N GLY A 682 -32.64 9.36 -14.56
CA GLY A 682 -33.19 10.46 -15.34
C GLY A 682 -32.13 11.22 -16.11
N ASP A 683 -32.04 10.97 -17.42
CA ASP A 683 -31.75 11.98 -18.43
C ASP A 683 -33.02 12.17 -19.26
N GLY A 684 -33.53 13.41 -19.24
CA GLY A 684 -34.86 13.79 -19.72
C GLY A 684 -34.99 13.92 -21.23
N ASP A 685 -34.48 12.97 -22.02
CA ASP A 685 -34.66 12.96 -23.47
C ASP A 685 -35.69 11.87 -23.87
N LYS A 686 -36.97 12.27 -23.84
CA LYS A 686 -38.12 11.43 -24.23
C LYS A 686 -38.24 11.31 -25.75
N ASN A 687 -37.21 10.78 -26.41
CA ASN A 687 -37.26 10.38 -27.83
C ASN A 687 -36.50 9.06 -27.99
N GLU A 688 -37.03 7.98 -27.42
CA GLU A 688 -36.47 6.64 -27.61
C GLU A 688 -36.77 6.17 -29.05
N LYS A 689 -35.83 6.43 -29.96
CA LYS A 689 -35.81 5.83 -31.30
C LYS A 689 -35.73 4.31 -31.12
N GLU A 690 -36.81 3.61 -31.42
CA GLU A 690 -36.81 2.14 -31.39
C GLU A 690 -35.83 1.60 -32.44
N VAL A 691 -34.82 0.87 -31.97
CA VAL A 691 -33.80 0.23 -32.81
C VAL A 691 -34.37 -1.07 -33.36
N ASN A 692 -34.73 -1.04 -34.64
CA ASN A 692 -35.11 -2.23 -35.41
C ASN A 692 -33.95 -2.66 -36.31
N LEU A 693 -33.46 -3.90 -36.14
CA LEU A 693 -32.35 -4.43 -36.94
C LEU A 693 -32.76 -4.80 -38.36
N PHE A 694 -34.06 -5.04 -38.59
CA PHE A 694 -34.64 -5.38 -39.90
C PHE A 694 -35.92 -4.55 -40.13
N PRO A 695 -35.77 -3.24 -40.39
CA PRO A 695 -36.89 -2.31 -40.43
C PRO A 695 -37.79 -2.51 -41.65
N THR A 696 -37.23 -2.93 -42.79
CA THR A 696 -37.92 -2.99 -44.09
C THR A 696 -37.96 -4.40 -44.68
N LYS A 697 -38.84 -4.61 -45.65
CA LYS A 697 -38.89 -5.86 -46.41
C LYS A 697 -37.57 -6.11 -47.14
N GLU A 698 -37.02 -5.06 -47.75
CA GLU A 698 -35.78 -5.09 -48.54
C GLU A 698 -34.56 -5.47 -47.68
N SER A 699 -34.57 -5.15 -46.38
CA SER A 699 -33.52 -5.54 -45.44
C SER A 699 -33.58 -7.02 -45.03
N LEU A 700 -34.78 -7.61 -45.02
CA LEU A 700 -35.03 -8.95 -44.48
C LEU A 700 -35.15 -10.04 -45.55
N GLU A 701 -35.69 -9.73 -46.73
CA GLU A 701 -35.94 -10.70 -47.79
C GLU A 701 -34.64 -11.37 -48.31
N PRO A 702 -33.56 -10.63 -48.67
CA PRO A 702 -32.29 -11.25 -49.05
C PRO A 702 -31.64 -12.07 -47.94
N PHE A 703 -31.91 -11.69 -46.69
CA PHE A 703 -31.43 -12.40 -45.52
C PHE A 703 -32.13 -13.75 -45.35
N ILE A 704 -33.45 -13.82 -45.55
CA ILE A 704 -34.23 -15.06 -45.48
C ILE A 704 -33.68 -16.07 -46.48
N ASP A 705 -33.46 -15.66 -47.74
CA ASP A 705 -33.02 -16.56 -48.81
C ASP A 705 -31.68 -17.25 -48.48
N LYS A 706 -30.76 -16.53 -47.85
CA LYS A 706 -29.45 -17.06 -47.44
C LYS A 706 -29.51 -17.84 -46.12
N MET A 707 -30.35 -17.42 -45.18
CA MET A 707 -30.37 -17.96 -43.82
C MET A 707 -31.20 -19.25 -43.71
N VAL A 708 -32.28 -19.39 -44.48
CA VAL A 708 -33.16 -20.56 -44.43
C VAL A 708 -32.42 -21.88 -44.69
N PRO A 709 -31.57 -22.01 -45.74
CA PRO A 709 -30.79 -23.23 -45.95
C PRO A 709 -29.88 -23.60 -44.76
N LEU A 710 -29.28 -22.59 -44.11
CA LEU A 710 -28.41 -22.79 -42.95
C LEU A 710 -29.22 -23.26 -41.73
N LEU A 711 -30.33 -22.60 -41.42
CA LEU A 711 -31.21 -22.99 -40.32
C LEU A 711 -31.81 -24.39 -40.53
N VAL A 712 -32.19 -24.73 -41.76
CA VAL A 712 -32.66 -26.07 -42.12
C VAL A 712 -31.59 -27.11 -41.83
N GLY A 713 -30.33 -26.86 -42.19
CA GLY A 713 -29.22 -27.77 -41.87
C GLY A 713 -28.97 -27.89 -40.35
N LEU A 714 -29.04 -26.78 -39.62
CA LEU A 714 -28.80 -26.75 -38.17
C LEU A 714 -29.91 -27.38 -37.33
N ALA A 715 -31.12 -27.51 -37.88
CA ALA A 715 -32.23 -28.17 -37.19
C ALA A 715 -31.95 -29.68 -37.01
N ASP A 716 -31.04 -30.26 -37.81
CA ASP A 716 -30.57 -31.64 -37.69
C ASP A 716 -29.15 -31.75 -37.08
N ASP A 717 -28.66 -30.67 -36.43
CA ASP A 717 -27.32 -30.68 -35.81
C ASP A 717 -27.22 -31.68 -34.65
N ASN A 718 -26.03 -32.23 -34.41
CA ASN A 718 -25.78 -33.18 -33.34
C ASN A 718 -26.00 -32.57 -31.94
N SER A 719 -25.70 -31.28 -31.76
CA SER A 719 -25.90 -30.59 -30.48
C SER A 719 -27.37 -30.28 -30.25
N THR A 720 -27.88 -30.80 -29.12
CA THR A 720 -29.21 -30.49 -28.61
C THR A 720 -29.41 -28.98 -28.44
N LEU A 721 -28.40 -28.24 -27.97
CA LEU A 721 -28.51 -26.78 -27.80
C LEU A 721 -28.55 -26.05 -29.15
N THR A 722 -27.76 -26.48 -30.14
CA THR A 722 -27.83 -25.94 -31.50
C THR A 722 -29.25 -26.09 -32.04
N ARG A 723 -29.84 -27.29 -31.94
CA ARG A 723 -31.21 -27.53 -32.41
C ARG A 723 -32.24 -26.65 -31.69
N GLN A 724 -32.14 -26.48 -30.37
CA GLN A 724 -33.02 -25.58 -29.61
C GLN A 724 -32.93 -24.13 -30.09
N HIS A 725 -31.71 -23.59 -30.22
CA HIS A 725 -31.52 -22.22 -30.71
C HIS A 725 -31.98 -22.06 -32.16
N THR A 726 -31.74 -23.05 -33.02
CA THR A 726 -32.21 -23.03 -34.41
C THR A 726 -33.74 -22.95 -34.50
N LEU A 727 -34.46 -23.76 -33.72
CA LEU A 727 -35.93 -23.71 -33.67
C LEU A 727 -36.45 -22.33 -33.22
N ARG A 728 -35.80 -21.74 -32.20
CA ARG A 728 -36.11 -20.38 -31.75
C ARG A 728 -35.81 -19.32 -32.82
N ALA A 729 -34.66 -19.42 -33.50
CA ALA A 729 -34.30 -18.54 -34.60
C ALA A 729 -35.33 -18.61 -35.73
N ILE A 730 -35.82 -19.81 -36.06
CA ILE A 730 -36.89 -20.01 -37.05
C ILE A 730 -38.19 -19.33 -36.60
N CYS A 731 -38.61 -19.50 -35.33
CA CYS A 731 -39.78 -18.81 -34.79
C CYS A 731 -39.66 -17.29 -34.98
N TYR A 732 -38.56 -16.71 -34.51
CA TYR A 732 -38.33 -15.27 -34.58
C TYR A 732 -38.28 -14.78 -36.03
N LEU A 733 -37.58 -15.51 -36.91
CA LEU A 733 -37.52 -15.19 -38.33
C LEU A 733 -38.90 -15.18 -38.98
N SER A 734 -39.74 -16.17 -38.67
CA SER A 734 -41.09 -16.26 -39.26
C SER A 734 -42.02 -15.13 -38.80
N ASN A 735 -41.97 -14.76 -37.51
CA ASN A 735 -42.74 -13.64 -36.97
C ASN A 735 -42.32 -12.31 -37.64
N LEU A 736 -41.02 -12.09 -37.75
CA LEU A 736 -40.46 -10.90 -38.37
C LEU A 736 -40.80 -10.85 -39.86
N ALA A 737 -40.65 -11.98 -40.57
CA ALA A 737 -40.98 -12.09 -41.98
C ALA A 737 -42.47 -11.85 -42.26
N LYS A 738 -43.37 -12.30 -41.38
CA LYS A 738 -44.81 -12.02 -41.47
C LYS A 738 -45.09 -10.52 -41.31
N LYS A 739 -44.48 -9.88 -40.30
CA LYS A 739 -44.63 -8.43 -40.04
C LYS A 739 -44.09 -7.56 -41.18
N ARG A 740 -43.09 -8.04 -41.93
CA ARG A 740 -42.52 -7.35 -43.10
C ARG A 740 -43.11 -7.81 -44.44
N SER A 741 -44.14 -8.64 -44.41
CA SER A 741 -44.81 -9.17 -45.61
C SER A 741 -43.87 -9.85 -46.61
N CYS A 742 -42.87 -10.59 -46.10
CA CYS A 742 -41.90 -11.36 -46.88
C CYS A 742 -41.86 -12.85 -46.52
N PHE A 743 -42.81 -13.33 -45.70
CA PHE A 743 -42.97 -14.76 -45.44
C PHE A 743 -43.82 -15.40 -46.54
N THR A 744 -43.19 -16.22 -47.39
CA THR A 744 -43.84 -16.87 -48.54
C THR A 744 -44.18 -18.34 -48.25
N ALA A 745 -45.08 -18.93 -49.04
CA ALA A 745 -45.43 -20.34 -48.93
C ALA A 745 -44.20 -21.23 -49.16
N GLU A 746 -43.32 -20.86 -50.10
CA GLU A 746 -42.08 -21.58 -50.37
C GLU A 746 -41.14 -21.60 -49.15
N VAL A 747 -40.98 -20.46 -48.46
CA VAL A 747 -40.17 -20.38 -47.24
C VAL A 747 -40.78 -21.24 -46.13
N LEU A 748 -42.10 -21.17 -45.93
CA LEU A 748 -42.82 -22.05 -45.00
C LEU A 748 -42.53 -23.53 -45.31
N HIS A 749 -42.68 -23.94 -46.57
CA HIS A 749 -42.54 -25.33 -47.00
C HIS A 749 -41.11 -25.86 -46.87
N LYS A 750 -40.09 -25.01 -47.11
CA LYS A 750 -38.68 -25.36 -46.89
C LYS A 750 -38.37 -25.62 -45.42
N ILE A 751 -38.94 -24.83 -44.51
CA ILE A 751 -38.62 -24.88 -43.09
C ILE A 751 -39.41 -25.96 -42.36
N TYR A 752 -40.74 -25.98 -42.50
CA TYR A 752 -41.59 -26.78 -41.61
C TYR A 752 -41.29 -28.28 -41.69
N PHE A 753 -40.90 -28.78 -42.87
CA PHE A 753 -40.64 -30.21 -43.07
C PHE A 753 -39.51 -30.72 -42.18
N VAL A 754 -38.48 -29.89 -41.92
CA VAL A 754 -37.37 -30.26 -41.04
C VAL A 754 -37.75 -30.07 -39.58
N VAL A 755 -38.58 -29.08 -39.26
CA VAL A 755 -39.12 -28.88 -37.91
C VAL A 755 -40.04 -30.03 -37.50
N VAL A 756 -40.89 -30.56 -38.40
CA VAL A 756 -41.77 -31.70 -38.11
C VAL A 756 -40.96 -32.92 -37.67
N LYS A 757 -39.81 -33.18 -38.30
CA LYS A 757 -38.91 -34.27 -37.90
C LYS A 757 -38.30 -34.11 -36.50
N ARG A 758 -38.47 -32.95 -35.85
CA ARG A 758 -37.99 -32.70 -34.48
C ARG A 758 -39.03 -32.99 -33.41
N LEU A 759 -40.25 -33.37 -33.78
CA LEU A 759 -41.23 -33.91 -32.84
C LEU A 759 -40.78 -35.27 -32.27
N ASP A 760 -39.96 -36.01 -33.03
CA ASP A 760 -39.32 -37.28 -32.67
C ASP A 760 -37.89 -37.10 -32.10
N ASP A 761 -37.48 -35.87 -31.74
CA ASP A 761 -36.13 -35.62 -31.20
C ASP A 761 -35.91 -36.34 -29.86
N SER A 762 -34.66 -36.70 -29.54
CA SER A 762 -34.33 -37.32 -28.25
C SER A 762 -34.44 -36.37 -27.05
N SER A 763 -34.51 -35.05 -27.28
CA SER A 763 -34.63 -34.06 -26.23
C SER A 763 -36.03 -33.46 -26.14
N ASP A 764 -36.71 -33.63 -25.00
CA ASP A 764 -38.05 -33.05 -24.77
C ASP A 764 -38.12 -31.54 -24.96
N LYS A 765 -37.03 -30.81 -24.66
CA LYS A 765 -36.95 -29.38 -24.93
C LYS A 765 -36.96 -29.08 -26.44
N VAL A 766 -36.24 -29.85 -27.25
CA VAL A 766 -36.25 -29.69 -28.72
C VAL A 766 -37.62 -30.03 -29.26
N ARG A 767 -38.26 -31.10 -28.76
CA ARG A 767 -39.61 -31.51 -29.15
C ARG A 767 -40.63 -30.41 -28.85
N SER A 768 -40.59 -29.85 -27.64
CA SER A 768 -41.44 -28.72 -27.22
C SER A 768 -41.23 -27.48 -28.12
N TYR A 769 -39.98 -27.08 -28.35
CA TYR A 769 -39.70 -25.99 -29.30
C TYR A 769 -40.16 -26.31 -30.72
N ALA A 770 -40.11 -27.56 -31.17
CA ALA A 770 -40.59 -27.95 -32.50
C ALA A 770 -42.10 -27.74 -32.62
N VAL A 771 -42.89 -28.13 -31.60
CA VAL A 771 -44.34 -27.87 -31.56
C VAL A 771 -44.63 -26.36 -31.63
N GLN A 772 -43.94 -25.57 -30.82
CA GLN A 772 -44.10 -24.10 -30.82
C GLN A 772 -43.72 -23.49 -32.17
N THR A 773 -42.65 -24.00 -32.80
CA THR A 773 -42.16 -23.55 -34.09
C THR A 773 -43.15 -23.87 -35.21
N LEU A 774 -43.69 -25.09 -35.26
CA LEU A 774 -44.72 -25.48 -36.22
C LEU A 774 -45.97 -24.61 -36.08
N CYS A 775 -46.42 -24.41 -34.84
CA CYS A 775 -47.55 -23.52 -34.57
C CYS A 775 -47.27 -22.12 -35.12
N THR A 776 -46.10 -21.54 -34.81
CA THR A 776 -45.72 -20.19 -35.25
C THR A 776 -45.65 -20.08 -36.79
N LEU A 777 -45.00 -21.04 -37.45
CA LEU A 777 -44.83 -21.05 -38.90
C LEU A 777 -46.17 -21.04 -39.65
N PHE A 778 -47.12 -21.89 -39.25
CA PHE A 778 -48.42 -21.99 -39.92
C PHE A 778 -49.42 -20.91 -39.48
N MET A 779 -49.29 -20.36 -38.27
CA MET A 779 -50.02 -19.14 -37.88
C MET A 779 -49.56 -17.93 -38.71
N ASN A 780 -48.27 -17.90 -39.09
CA ASN A 780 -47.69 -16.85 -39.91
C ASN A 780 -47.83 -17.08 -41.42
N ARG A 781 -48.55 -18.11 -41.87
CA ARG A 781 -48.73 -18.45 -43.30
C ARG A 781 -49.15 -17.23 -44.15
N PRO A 782 -48.79 -17.19 -45.44
CA PRO A 782 -49.33 -16.19 -46.37
C PRO A 782 -50.85 -16.22 -46.37
N ASP A 783 -51.50 -15.06 -46.48
CA ASP A 783 -52.96 -14.95 -46.57
C ASP A 783 -53.33 -14.31 -47.93
N PRO A 784 -54.09 -14.98 -48.82
CA PRO A 784 -54.67 -16.32 -48.66
C PRO A 784 -53.64 -17.47 -48.77
N TYR A 785 -53.86 -18.56 -48.02
CA TYR A 785 -53.12 -19.81 -48.15
C TYR A 785 -53.94 -20.84 -48.92
N ASP A 786 -53.48 -21.25 -50.10
CA ASP A 786 -54.21 -22.19 -50.96
C ASP A 786 -54.11 -23.63 -50.41
N THR A 787 -55.14 -24.06 -49.70
CA THR A 787 -55.25 -25.41 -49.13
C THR A 787 -55.54 -26.49 -50.16
N VAL A 788 -55.90 -26.14 -51.39
CA VAL A 788 -56.09 -27.11 -52.48
C VAL A 788 -54.73 -27.45 -53.08
N VAL A 789 -53.92 -26.44 -53.40
CA VAL A 789 -52.57 -26.61 -53.96
C VAL A 789 -51.61 -27.16 -52.90
N TYR A 790 -51.66 -26.61 -51.68
CA TYR A 790 -50.75 -26.99 -50.59
C TYR A 790 -51.35 -27.97 -49.59
N GLY A 791 -52.50 -28.57 -49.91
CA GLY A 791 -53.17 -29.59 -49.10
C GLY A 791 -52.26 -30.75 -48.65
N PRO A 792 -51.35 -31.28 -49.50
CA PRO A 792 -50.39 -32.30 -49.07
C PRO A 792 -49.46 -31.86 -47.92
N HIS A 793 -49.10 -30.58 -47.85
CA HIS A 793 -48.26 -30.06 -46.76
C HIS A 793 -49.02 -30.01 -45.43
N VAL A 794 -50.30 -29.61 -45.48
CA VAL A 794 -51.20 -29.60 -44.31
C VAL A 794 -51.52 -31.03 -43.87
N ASP A 795 -51.74 -31.94 -44.80
CA ASP A 795 -51.94 -33.36 -44.54
C ASP A 795 -50.75 -33.97 -43.80
N ALA A 796 -49.53 -33.69 -44.27
CA ALA A 796 -48.29 -34.15 -43.63
C ALA A 796 -48.12 -33.57 -42.22
N LEU A 797 -48.39 -32.27 -42.02
CA LEU A 797 -48.34 -31.62 -40.72
C LEU A 797 -49.29 -32.28 -39.71
N TYR A 798 -50.58 -32.37 -40.06
CA TYR A 798 -51.58 -32.95 -39.16
C TYR A 798 -51.31 -34.42 -38.88
N SER A 799 -50.89 -35.19 -39.89
CA SER A 799 -50.55 -36.61 -39.70
C SER A 799 -49.42 -36.78 -38.68
N ALA A 800 -48.36 -35.98 -38.77
CA ALA A 800 -47.24 -36.06 -37.84
C ALA A 800 -47.64 -35.63 -36.43
N MET A 801 -48.32 -34.48 -36.28
CA MET A 801 -48.68 -33.96 -34.95
C MET A 801 -49.72 -34.83 -34.22
N LEU A 802 -50.68 -35.43 -34.95
CA LEU A 802 -51.70 -36.30 -34.34
C LEU A 802 -51.11 -37.54 -33.67
N ILE A 803 -49.98 -38.07 -34.17
CA ILE A 803 -49.30 -39.23 -33.56
C ILE A 803 -48.87 -38.91 -32.12
N HIS A 804 -48.44 -37.66 -31.86
CA HIS A 804 -47.94 -37.24 -30.55
C HIS A 804 -49.03 -36.86 -29.54
N LEU A 805 -50.32 -36.95 -29.91
CA LEU A 805 -51.41 -36.86 -28.93
C LEU A 805 -51.48 -38.08 -27.99
N ASP A 806 -50.80 -39.17 -28.37
CA ASP A 806 -50.66 -40.40 -27.57
C ASP A 806 -49.27 -40.55 -26.95
N ASP A 807 -48.48 -39.46 -26.90
CA ASP A 807 -47.16 -39.47 -26.30
C ASP A 807 -47.16 -39.96 -24.83
N THR A 808 -46.05 -40.52 -24.36
CA THR A 808 -45.92 -40.98 -22.98
C THR A 808 -45.96 -39.82 -21.98
N GLU A 809 -45.43 -38.65 -22.36
CA GLU A 809 -45.34 -37.48 -21.50
C GLU A 809 -46.61 -36.62 -21.56
N GLU A 810 -47.29 -36.46 -20.42
CA GLU A 810 -48.57 -35.73 -20.36
C GLU A 810 -48.43 -34.24 -20.71
N SER A 811 -47.35 -33.60 -20.27
CA SER A 811 -47.06 -32.20 -20.56
C SER A 811 -46.89 -31.94 -22.06
N PHE A 812 -46.17 -32.83 -22.75
CA PHE A 812 -45.95 -32.74 -24.19
C PHE A 812 -47.24 -33.01 -24.98
N ARG A 813 -48.04 -34.02 -24.58
CA ARG A 813 -49.37 -34.25 -25.18
C ARG A 813 -50.26 -33.02 -25.11
N LYS A 814 -50.26 -32.33 -23.96
CA LYS A 814 -51.05 -31.11 -23.76
C LYS A 814 -50.57 -29.99 -24.68
N GLU A 815 -49.26 -29.81 -24.81
CA GLU A 815 -48.67 -28.81 -25.72
C GLU A 815 -49.02 -29.09 -27.19
N VAL A 816 -48.93 -30.35 -27.62
CA VAL A 816 -49.34 -30.79 -28.97
C VAL A 816 -50.83 -30.56 -29.22
N LEU A 817 -51.69 -30.88 -28.25
CA LEU A 817 -53.13 -30.64 -28.35
C LEU A 817 -53.44 -29.15 -28.49
N ASP A 818 -52.84 -28.31 -27.65
CA ASP A 818 -53.06 -26.86 -27.68
C ASP A 818 -52.55 -26.26 -29.01
N ALA A 819 -51.46 -26.79 -29.58
CA ALA A 819 -50.97 -26.39 -30.90
C ALA A 819 -51.90 -26.85 -32.03
N LEU A 820 -52.39 -28.09 -31.99
CA LEU A 820 -53.34 -28.61 -32.98
C LEU A 820 -54.66 -27.84 -32.97
N LEU A 821 -55.16 -27.47 -31.79
CA LEU A 821 -56.36 -26.62 -31.66
C LEU A 821 -56.18 -25.28 -32.37
N LYS A 822 -55.01 -24.63 -32.21
CA LYS A 822 -54.71 -23.38 -32.93
C LYS A 822 -54.63 -23.62 -34.43
N LEU A 823 -53.94 -24.69 -34.85
CA LEU A 823 -53.73 -25.03 -36.26
C LEU A 823 -54.96 -25.60 -36.97
N CYS A 824 -56.07 -25.83 -36.27
CA CYS A 824 -57.34 -26.27 -36.88
C CYS A 824 -57.83 -25.27 -37.94
N ASP A 825 -57.53 -23.99 -37.78
CA ASP A 825 -57.93 -22.90 -38.70
C ASP A 825 -57.35 -23.03 -40.12
N VAL A 826 -56.25 -23.77 -40.28
CA VAL A 826 -55.56 -23.92 -41.57
C VAL A 826 -56.40 -24.72 -42.55
N ASP A 827 -56.90 -25.89 -42.14
CA ASP A 827 -57.90 -26.67 -42.89
C ASP A 827 -58.78 -27.48 -41.91
N PRO A 828 -59.88 -26.89 -41.42
CA PRO A 828 -60.78 -27.53 -40.46
C PRO A 828 -61.40 -28.84 -40.99
N LYS A 829 -61.63 -28.95 -42.31
CA LYS A 829 -62.27 -30.13 -42.92
C LYS A 829 -61.28 -31.29 -42.97
N LEU A 830 -60.02 -31.04 -43.30
CA LEU A 830 -59.00 -32.06 -43.37
C LEU A 830 -58.64 -32.62 -41.99
N ILE A 831 -58.49 -31.77 -40.97
CA ILE A 831 -58.20 -32.24 -39.61
C ILE A 831 -59.36 -33.06 -39.05
N LEU A 832 -60.61 -32.64 -39.27
CA LEU A 832 -61.80 -33.37 -38.84
C LEU A 832 -61.86 -34.76 -39.50
N LYS A 833 -61.61 -34.83 -40.82
CA LYS A 833 -61.53 -36.10 -41.56
C LYS A 833 -60.46 -37.03 -40.98
N LYS A 834 -59.27 -36.50 -40.65
CA LYS A 834 -58.17 -37.30 -40.07
C LYS A 834 -58.46 -37.77 -38.65
N VAL A 835 -59.06 -36.93 -37.82
CA VAL A 835 -59.44 -37.29 -36.44
C VAL A 835 -60.51 -38.39 -36.45
N GLN A 836 -61.54 -38.25 -37.29
CA GLN A 836 -62.60 -39.24 -37.43
C GLN A 836 -62.09 -40.59 -37.99
N ALA A 837 -61.20 -40.56 -38.98
CA ALA A 837 -60.64 -41.77 -39.58
C ALA A 837 -59.77 -42.57 -38.60
N ASN A 838 -59.09 -41.91 -37.66
CA ASN A 838 -58.09 -42.52 -36.79
C ASN A 838 -58.54 -42.66 -35.32
N ILE A 839 -59.79 -42.31 -34.96
CA ILE A 839 -60.30 -42.30 -33.57
C ILE A 839 -60.10 -43.63 -32.82
N HIS A 840 -60.12 -44.76 -33.55
CA HIS A 840 -59.97 -46.10 -32.99
C HIS A 840 -58.50 -46.47 -32.69
N LEU A 841 -57.54 -45.74 -33.28
CA LEU A 841 -56.10 -45.98 -33.09
C LEU A 841 -55.54 -45.28 -31.86
N PHE A 842 -56.29 -44.32 -31.31
CA PHE A 842 -55.74 -43.44 -30.30
C PHE A 842 -56.09 -43.80 -28.85
N ARG A 843 -55.13 -43.61 -27.94
CA ARG A 843 -55.24 -43.92 -26.50
C ARG A 843 -55.90 -42.80 -25.72
N ASN A 844 -55.60 -41.52 -26.02
CA ASN A 844 -56.07 -40.37 -25.26
C ASN A 844 -57.43 -39.81 -25.75
N LYS A 845 -58.52 -40.55 -25.55
CA LYS A 845 -59.87 -40.21 -26.08
C LYS A 845 -60.34 -38.77 -25.78
N ALA A 846 -60.03 -38.24 -24.59
CA ALA A 846 -60.43 -36.89 -24.19
C ALA A 846 -59.77 -35.77 -25.02
N ALA A 847 -58.52 -35.95 -25.44
CA ALA A 847 -57.82 -34.99 -26.31
C ALA A 847 -58.46 -34.95 -27.71
N TYR A 848 -58.84 -36.11 -28.26
CA TYR A 848 -59.51 -36.20 -29.57
C TYR A 848 -60.91 -35.63 -29.56
N GLU A 849 -61.71 -35.91 -28.52
CA GLU A 849 -63.06 -35.33 -28.37
C GLU A 849 -63.00 -33.81 -28.35
N ARG A 850 -62.02 -33.24 -27.64
CA ARG A 850 -61.78 -31.80 -27.60
C ARG A 850 -61.36 -31.23 -28.96
N LEU A 851 -60.46 -31.90 -29.67
CA LEU A 851 -60.00 -31.48 -31.00
C LEU A 851 -61.11 -31.57 -32.05
N SER A 852 -61.87 -32.68 -32.08
CA SER A 852 -63.02 -32.88 -32.98
C SER A 852 -64.11 -31.84 -32.73
N SER A 853 -64.45 -31.60 -31.45
CA SER A 853 -65.45 -30.59 -31.08
C SER A 853 -65.04 -29.18 -31.50
N HIS A 854 -63.74 -28.86 -31.51
CA HIS A 854 -63.24 -27.57 -31.96
C HIS A 854 -63.26 -27.45 -33.49
N ALA A 855 -62.77 -28.47 -34.21
CA ALA A 855 -62.78 -28.50 -35.66
C ALA A 855 -64.22 -28.44 -36.24
N GLU A 856 -65.17 -29.15 -35.63
CA GLU A 856 -66.59 -29.10 -36.03
C GLU A 856 -67.21 -27.71 -35.88
N LYS A 857 -66.76 -26.90 -34.91
CA LYS A 857 -67.21 -25.51 -34.77
C LYS A 857 -66.68 -24.66 -35.93
N LEU A 858 -65.38 -24.76 -36.24
CA LEU A 858 -64.74 -24.03 -37.32
C LEU A 858 -65.19 -24.44 -38.74
N VAL A 859 -65.76 -25.64 -38.92
CA VAL A 859 -66.38 -26.07 -40.19
C VAL A 859 -67.79 -25.52 -40.36
N LYS A 860 -68.46 -25.16 -39.25
CA LYS A 860 -69.84 -24.63 -39.22
C LYS A 860 -69.88 -23.10 -39.26
N GLU A 861 -68.83 -22.44 -38.79
CA GLU A 861 -68.49 -21.03 -39.01
C GLU A 861 -67.94 -20.83 -40.43
#